data_AF-A0A0J7IEK3-F1
#
_entry.id   AF-A0A0J7IEK3-F1
#
_cell.length_a   1.000
_cell.length_b   1.000
_cell.length_c   1.000
_cell.angle_alpha   90.00
_cell.angle_beta   90.00
_cell.angle_gamma   90.00
#
_symmetry.space_group_name_H-M   'P 1'
#
loop_
_entity.id
_entity.type
_entity.pdbx_description
1 polymer ?
#
loop_
_entity_poly.entity_id
_entity_poly.type
_entity_poly.pdbx_seq_one_letter_code
_entity_poly.pdbx_strand_id
1 'polypeptide(L)'
;MKKKIILVCALATGVISLHAQRWEPVSQKIAPIRKEVNVKYAYRIDLNSLKSILKNAPEAGKGGSPVTISIPTIDGTIEQFSVYSSPVVEKSMADRYELGAFSGVGINNPHKQIRFSTAPNDFQCMIFDAVTGRYEFIEPVTKEKDIYGVFLKSNKPQGGASFECRTSEPEHSKKEISKLLKSKNVLNSGSTHKNNDQKYKTYRIAISVNAEYTQLAGGVPQAAARINATMARVNGVFEKDFGIHMNVLDLPQLIYTDPATDPYSDVIQNPDGSYDAPSAWNLQVQQTITAAIGDAGYDIGHFFGHRGGGGSAGRVGNVCINPANNNDATSKGAGITSPLIQDQPFGDTYDIDFVAHEIGHQFGAAHTMSLAQHGAHMEPGSGSTIMGYAGITSANVQMNSDAYFHIKNIEEVQTYANSKECGTTIAVANTPPTIQPLPNKMIPKGTAFVLTVAAADTQNDPMTYTWEQYDLAGTPFGPVSATRNNGANFRSLMPNASPTRYFPKLSNVLNETLTSTQDWETVSNVPRTMHFKVNVRDNNPNIAQQQTQSSMATLQVGNEGPFKVTSATVYNNMPGAITWDVVDTNNSSYNVQNVKIDYTTDNGTSWVVITPSTPNDGAEPFSFSSLATNSNVKIRISAIDNVFYAIGKATVAASSGTCSPAAPTGVTVSGITRFSASVSWPALQTAAYSLQYRKVGATTWTIVPVTTNSYYITGLDEATQYEVQVANSCASVIGNYSTSTNFTTLSFTSCAITGTNSADEYISNVTVTPSGMTAVSNNSIGSPYTDYTTDATKLITLTKGTAGNTISITKQWPADQYDDGVTAWIDFNRDGIFSDSEIIHTSSPSIVTPVSGTFSVPADAYTAGNVIMRVVLAYENQPTNGCGSHAYGEVEDYPVKIQDQALSTSDVVKDNTAVQIYPNPAYDVLNITNISSKAQFSIFNMTGQAVMNGPIVNQKIPVSKLSTGVYVITVEDKGNISRLKFIKK
;
A
#
# COMPACT_ATOMS: atom_id res chain seq x y z
N MET A 1 -2.24 79.59 -29.73
CA MET A 1 -1.20 79.73 -30.78
C MET A 1 0.18 79.78 -30.13
N LYS A 2 1.06 78.85 -30.55
CA LYS A 2 2.54 78.90 -30.46
C LYS A 2 3.23 78.84 -29.07
N LYS A 3 4.18 77.90 -29.02
CA LYS A 3 5.36 77.75 -28.12
C LYS A 3 5.13 77.10 -26.75
N LYS A 4 5.57 75.83 -26.64
CA LYS A 4 6.66 75.39 -25.74
C LYS A 4 7.03 73.93 -26.06
N ILE A 5 7.91 73.78 -27.06
CA ILE A 5 8.76 72.60 -27.27
C ILE A 5 10.00 72.82 -26.37
N ILE A 6 10.63 71.72 -25.94
CA ILE A 6 11.83 71.58 -25.09
C ILE A 6 11.50 71.28 -23.62
N LEU A 7 11.19 70.00 -23.32
CA LEU A 7 11.70 69.29 -22.13
C LEU A 7 11.37 67.77 -22.13
N VAL A 8 11.62 67.01 -23.21
CA VAL A 8 11.53 65.52 -23.16
C VAL A 8 12.55 64.83 -24.09
N CYS A 9 13.77 65.37 -24.24
CA CYS A 9 14.82 64.73 -25.07
C CYS A 9 16.15 64.46 -24.34
N ALA A 10 16.19 64.44 -22.99
CA ALA A 10 17.44 64.25 -22.26
C ALA A 10 17.36 63.27 -21.07
N LEU A 11 16.45 62.28 -21.13
CA LEU A 11 16.40 61.17 -20.16
C LEU A 11 16.02 59.84 -20.82
N ALA A 12 16.48 59.63 -22.05
CA ALA A 12 16.32 58.39 -22.82
C ALA A 12 17.67 57.79 -23.25
N THR A 13 18.72 58.00 -22.45
CA THR A 13 20.03 57.34 -22.59
C THR A 13 20.51 56.88 -21.23
N GLY A 14 19.79 55.92 -20.68
CA GLY A 14 20.25 55.00 -19.64
C GLY A 14 20.15 53.59 -20.17
N VAL A 15 20.94 53.28 -21.20
CA VAL A 15 21.08 51.93 -21.74
C VAL A 15 21.90 51.11 -20.74
N ILE A 16 21.22 50.39 -19.86
CA ILE A 16 21.73 49.15 -19.26
C ILE A 16 20.60 48.12 -19.40
N SER A 17 20.46 47.60 -20.62
CA SER A 17 19.64 46.43 -20.90
C SER A 17 20.37 45.57 -21.93
N LEU A 18 21.45 44.94 -21.51
CA LEU A 18 22.12 43.90 -22.29
C LEU A 18 22.31 42.73 -21.31
N HIS A 19 21.78 41.55 -21.69
CA HIS A 19 21.79 40.25 -20.97
C HIS A 19 20.54 39.85 -20.15
N ALA A 20 19.33 40.31 -20.47
CA ALA A 20 18.12 39.64 -19.97
C ALA A 20 17.80 38.42 -20.85
N GLN A 21 17.62 37.22 -20.25
CA GLN A 21 17.06 36.05 -20.92
C GLN A 21 15.65 36.38 -21.43
N ARG A 22 15.35 36.14 -22.72
CA ARG A 22 14.06 36.47 -23.34
C ARG A 22 13.36 35.22 -23.85
N TRP A 23 12.15 35.01 -23.34
CA TRP A 23 11.17 34.06 -23.88
C TRP A 23 10.06 34.84 -24.59
N GLU A 24 9.96 34.70 -25.90
CA GLU A 24 8.98 35.41 -26.71
C GLU A 24 7.81 34.47 -27.05
N PRO A 25 6.58 34.75 -26.57
CA PRO A 25 5.44 33.87 -26.83
C PRO A 25 5.08 33.84 -28.32
N VAL A 26 4.80 32.65 -28.84
CA VAL A 26 4.35 32.43 -30.21
C VAL A 26 2.83 32.28 -30.22
N SER A 27 2.13 33.21 -30.87
CA SER A 27 0.67 33.25 -30.92
C SER A 27 0.04 32.35 -31.99
N GLN A 28 0.85 31.81 -32.92
CA GLN A 28 0.36 30.94 -34.00
C GLN A 28 0.20 29.50 -33.55
N LYS A 29 -0.81 28.81 -34.09
CA LYS A 29 -1.02 27.38 -33.88
C LYS A 29 0.11 26.60 -34.56
N ILE A 30 0.95 25.94 -33.77
CA ILE A 30 2.09 25.14 -34.23
C ILE A 30 1.66 23.68 -34.38
N ALA A 31 2.10 23.02 -35.45
CA ALA A 31 2.03 21.58 -35.60
C ALA A 31 3.35 20.98 -35.08
N PRO A 32 3.37 20.32 -33.90
CA PRO A 32 4.60 19.80 -33.34
C PRO A 32 5.16 18.65 -34.19
N ILE A 33 6.50 18.51 -34.25
CA ILE A 33 7.17 17.36 -34.90
C ILE A 33 6.64 16.04 -34.34
N ARG A 34 6.49 15.98 -33.02
CA ARG A 34 5.90 14.87 -32.27
C ARG A 34 4.40 15.07 -32.15
N LYS A 35 3.61 14.29 -32.88
CA LYS A 35 2.15 14.46 -32.99
C LYS A 35 1.42 14.23 -31.66
N GLU A 36 2.05 13.47 -30.78
CA GLU A 36 1.58 13.14 -29.44
C GLU A 36 1.74 14.25 -28.40
N VAL A 37 2.54 15.28 -28.71
CA VAL A 37 2.79 16.40 -27.81
C VAL A 37 1.61 17.36 -27.82
N ASN A 38 0.97 17.55 -26.66
CA ASN A 38 -0.10 18.53 -26.49
C ASN A 38 0.45 19.86 -25.95
N VAL A 39 0.94 20.71 -26.86
CA VAL A 39 1.54 22.01 -26.53
C VAL A 39 0.49 22.94 -25.89
N LYS A 40 0.76 23.40 -24.66
CA LYS A 40 -0.07 24.41 -23.98
C LYS A 40 0.34 25.83 -24.35
N TYR A 41 1.64 26.09 -24.31
CA TYR A 41 2.23 27.37 -24.68
C TYR A 41 3.45 27.14 -25.55
N ALA A 42 3.76 28.08 -26.42
CA ALA A 42 4.93 28.01 -27.29
C ALA A 42 5.73 29.30 -27.22
N TYR A 43 7.05 29.18 -27.22
CA TYR A 43 7.97 30.30 -27.07
C TYR A 43 9.18 30.18 -28.00
N ARG A 44 9.76 31.33 -28.34
CA ARG A 44 11.12 31.44 -28.88
C ARG A 44 12.08 31.88 -27.78
N ILE A 45 13.31 31.40 -27.83
CA ILE A 45 14.36 31.76 -26.87
C ILE A 45 15.65 32.15 -27.59
N ASP A 46 16.32 33.18 -27.06
CA ASP A 46 17.73 33.45 -27.37
C ASP A 46 18.63 32.48 -26.59
N LEU A 47 18.97 31.35 -27.21
CA LEU A 47 19.83 30.33 -26.62
C LEU A 47 21.24 30.84 -26.32
N ASN A 48 21.77 31.77 -27.12
CA ASN A 48 23.12 32.30 -26.91
C ASN A 48 23.19 33.14 -25.63
N SER A 49 22.15 33.96 -25.38
CA SER A 49 22.02 34.70 -24.13
C SER A 49 21.91 33.75 -22.93
N LEU A 50 21.09 32.70 -23.02
CA LEU A 50 20.98 31.68 -21.96
C LEU A 50 22.32 30.98 -21.70
N LYS A 51 23.00 30.50 -22.74
CA LYS A 51 24.31 29.84 -22.61
C LYS A 51 25.36 30.78 -21.99
N SER A 52 25.35 32.07 -22.36
CA SER A 52 26.28 33.06 -21.79
C SER A 52 26.04 33.28 -20.29
N ILE A 53 24.79 33.26 -19.83
CA ILE A 53 24.43 33.35 -18.41
C ILE A 53 24.93 32.09 -17.67
N LEU A 54 24.71 30.92 -18.26
CA LEU A 54 25.02 29.62 -17.65
C LEU A 54 26.50 29.27 -17.60
N LYS A 55 27.35 29.88 -18.44
CA LYS A 55 28.80 29.63 -18.48
C LYS A 55 29.49 29.79 -17.11
N ASN A 56 28.92 30.64 -16.25
CA ASN A 56 29.45 30.93 -14.92
C ASN A 56 28.74 30.16 -13.80
N ALA A 57 27.83 29.23 -14.12
CA ALA A 57 27.12 28.46 -13.10
C ALA A 57 28.09 27.48 -12.42
N PRO A 58 28.26 27.57 -11.08
CA PRO A 58 29.12 26.63 -10.37
C PRO A 58 28.47 25.25 -10.30
N GLU A 59 29.28 24.21 -10.14
CA GLU A 59 28.78 22.88 -9.80
C GLU A 59 28.19 22.86 -8.39
N ALA A 60 27.08 22.15 -8.20
CA ALA A 60 26.42 22.04 -6.90
C ALA A 60 27.37 21.43 -5.85
N GLY A 61 27.41 22.01 -4.65
CA GLY A 61 28.20 21.49 -3.52
C GLY A 61 29.69 21.85 -3.53
N LYS A 62 30.24 22.50 -4.57
CA LYS A 62 31.66 22.92 -4.63
C LYS A 62 31.94 24.35 -4.16
N GLY A 63 30.94 25.04 -3.61
CA GLY A 63 31.02 26.45 -3.20
C GLY A 63 30.91 27.40 -4.40
N GLY A 64 30.01 28.39 -4.29
CA GLY A 64 29.71 29.35 -5.36
C GLY A 64 28.22 29.71 -5.39
N SER A 65 27.90 30.96 -5.74
CA SER A 65 26.50 31.39 -5.84
C SER A 65 25.83 30.81 -7.08
N PRO A 66 24.61 30.26 -6.97
CA PRO A 66 23.87 29.77 -8.12
C PRO A 66 23.55 30.90 -9.11
N VAL A 67 23.33 30.53 -10.36
CA VAL A 67 22.92 31.47 -11.42
C VAL A 67 21.41 31.51 -11.49
N THR A 68 20.83 32.69 -11.70
CA THR A 68 19.38 32.84 -11.87
C THR A 68 19.01 32.79 -13.36
N ILE A 69 18.05 31.94 -13.71
CA ILE A 69 17.43 31.89 -15.04
C ILE A 69 15.92 32.04 -14.92
N SER A 70 15.26 32.38 -16.02
CA SER A 70 13.81 32.50 -16.15
C SER A 70 13.29 31.42 -17.09
N ILE A 71 12.22 30.72 -16.74
CA ILE A 71 11.69 29.57 -17.49
C ILE A 71 10.15 29.65 -17.53
N PRO A 72 9.52 29.48 -18.71
CA PRO A 72 8.06 29.43 -18.81
C PRO A 72 7.52 28.12 -18.22
N THR A 73 6.34 28.19 -17.62
CA THR A 73 5.70 27.04 -16.96
C THR A 73 4.35 26.69 -17.59
N ILE A 74 3.79 25.53 -17.21
CA ILE A 74 2.50 25.03 -17.71
C ILE A 74 1.31 25.93 -17.32
N ASP A 75 1.52 26.86 -16.38
CA ASP A 75 0.53 27.85 -15.95
C ASP A 75 0.55 29.13 -16.82
N GLY A 76 1.46 29.20 -17.79
CA GLY A 76 1.62 30.35 -18.69
C GLY A 76 2.39 31.52 -18.09
N THR A 77 3.00 31.33 -16.91
CA THR A 77 3.86 32.30 -16.24
C THR A 77 5.33 32.01 -16.54
N ILE A 78 6.20 33.01 -16.35
CA ILE A 78 7.66 32.83 -16.38
C ILE A 78 8.14 32.87 -14.92
N GLU A 79 8.72 31.76 -14.46
CA GLU A 79 9.24 31.62 -13.12
C GLU A 79 10.78 31.69 -13.11
N GLN A 80 11.36 32.17 -12.01
CA GLN A 80 12.80 32.23 -11.83
C GLN A 80 13.32 31.01 -11.09
N PHE A 81 14.44 30.47 -11.55
CA PHE A 81 15.13 29.32 -10.96
C PHE A 81 16.56 29.67 -10.62
N SER A 82 17.02 29.19 -9.48
CA SER A 82 18.39 29.21 -9.03
C SER A 82 19.06 27.91 -9.45
N VAL A 83 20.02 27.96 -10.37
CA VAL A 83 20.57 26.77 -11.05
C VAL A 83 22.08 26.64 -10.86
N TYR A 84 22.50 25.38 -10.80
CA TYR A 84 23.88 24.92 -10.73
C TYR A 84 24.21 24.08 -11.97
N SER A 85 25.48 24.04 -12.35
CA SER A 85 25.97 23.05 -13.31
C SER A 85 25.85 21.64 -12.70
N SER A 86 25.33 20.71 -13.48
CA SER A 86 25.26 19.28 -13.15
C SER A 86 25.65 18.47 -14.39
N PRO A 87 26.94 18.40 -14.73
CA PRO A 87 27.42 17.70 -15.91
C PRO A 87 26.95 16.24 -15.95
N VAL A 88 26.58 15.75 -17.13
CA VAL A 88 26.21 14.34 -17.37
C VAL A 88 27.06 13.66 -18.43
N VAL A 89 27.98 14.42 -19.03
CA VAL A 89 28.98 13.96 -19.99
C VAL A 89 30.35 14.42 -19.49
N GLU A 90 31.40 13.70 -19.85
CA GLU A 90 32.76 14.12 -19.56
C GLU A 90 33.07 15.52 -20.10
N LYS A 91 33.89 16.25 -19.36
CA LYS A 91 34.22 17.65 -19.67
C LYS A 91 34.76 17.83 -21.09
N SER A 92 35.56 16.89 -21.59
CA SER A 92 36.11 16.95 -22.95
C SER A 92 35.02 16.90 -24.02
N MET A 93 33.98 16.07 -23.82
CA MET A 93 32.82 16.00 -24.72
C MET A 93 31.96 17.26 -24.60
N ALA A 94 31.73 17.75 -23.38
CA ALA A 94 30.99 18.98 -23.12
C ALA A 94 31.65 20.19 -23.81
N ASP A 95 32.96 20.35 -23.66
CA ASP A 95 33.71 21.44 -24.27
C ASP A 95 33.73 21.32 -25.80
N ARG A 96 33.93 20.10 -26.34
CA ARG A 96 34.05 19.86 -27.80
C ARG A 96 32.76 20.19 -28.55
N TYR A 97 31.60 19.87 -27.97
CA TYR A 97 30.29 20.05 -28.60
C TYR A 97 29.42 21.14 -27.96
N GLU A 98 30.00 21.92 -27.04
CA GLU A 98 29.34 22.99 -26.27
C GLU A 98 28.05 22.53 -25.56
N LEU A 99 28.14 21.39 -24.87
CA LEU A 99 27.03 20.77 -24.15
C LEU A 99 26.98 21.28 -22.72
N GLY A 100 25.76 21.44 -22.19
CA GLY A 100 25.51 21.79 -20.81
C GLY A 100 24.40 20.94 -20.21
N ALA A 101 24.48 20.70 -18.92
CA ALA A 101 23.45 20.06 -18.11
C ALA A 101 23.42 20.75 -16.75
N PHE A 102 22.21 21.01 -16.25
CA PHE A 102 21.97 21.89 -15.12
C PHE A 102 20.81 21.39 -14.28
N SER A 103 20.85 21.73 -13.01
CA SER A 103 19.78 21.47 -12.06
C SER A 103 19.56 22.65 -11.13
N GLY A 104 18.35 22.81 -10.61
CA GLY A 104 18.06 23.89 -9.68
C GLY A 104 16.71 23.80 -9.02
N VAL A 105 16.39 24.87 -8.30
CA VAL A 105 15.15 25.02 -7.54
C VAL A 105 14.54 26.38 -7.85
N GLY A 106 13.20 26.45 -7.86
CA GLY A 106 12.46 27.68 -8.08
C GLY A 106 12.72 28.70 -6.96
N ILE A 107 12.98 29.94 -7.35
CA ILE A 107 13.14 31.07 -6.42
C ILE A 107 11.76 31.54 -5.96
N ASN A 108 10.81 31.63 -6.89
CA ASN A 108 9.45 32.03 -6.59
C ASN A 108 8.65 30.90 -5.92
N ASN A 109 8.95 29.66 -6.30
CA ASN A 109 8.33 28.46 -5.75
C ASN A 109 9.40 27.40 -5.44
N PRO A 110 9.87 27.32 -4.18
CA PRO A 110 10.88 26.34 -3.77
C PRO A 110 10.46 24.87 -3.90
N HIS A 111 9.17 24.60 -4.14
CA HIS A 111 8.66 23.24 -4.39
C HIS A 111 8.86 22.79 -5.84
N LYS A 112 9.26 23.68 -6.75
CA LYS A 112 9.60 23.33 -8.14
C LYS A 112 11.09 23.07 -8.29
N GLN A 113 11.44 21.87 -8.73
CA GLN A 113 12.80 21.49 -9.11
C GLN A 113 12.92 21.48 -10.63
N ILE A 114 14.07 21.90 -11.15
CA ILE A 114 14.32 21.96 -12.59
C ILE A 114 15.56 21.13 -12.96
N ARG A 115 15.47 20.44 -14.09
CA ARG A 115 16.57 19.73 -14.76
C ARG A 115 16.53 20.11 -16.23
N PHE A 116 17.63 20.58 -16.79
CA PHE A 116 17.65 20.92 -18.21
C PHE A 116 19.05 20.76 -18.83
N SER A 117 19.06 20.62 -20.15
CA SER A 117 20.27 20.51 -20.96
C SER A 117 20.28 21.56 -22.07
N THR A 118 21.48 22.00 -22.45
CA THR A 118 21.71 22.95 -23.54
C THR A 118 22.71 22.40 -24.55
N ALA A 119 22.53 22.74 -25.82
CA ALA A 119 23.49 22.58 -26.89
C ALA A 119 23.48 23.85 -27.77
N PRO A 120 24.38 24.03 -28.76
CA PRO A 120 24.39 25.21 -29.64
C PRO A 120 23.04 25.58 -30.25
N ASN A 121 22.21 24.58 -30.58
CA ASN A 121 20.91 24.75 -31.22
C ASN A 121 19.78 23.98 -30.51
N ASP A 122 19.94 23.65 -29.22
CA ASP A 122 18.95 22.85 -28.49
C ASP A 122 18.83 23.25 -27.02
N PHE A 123 17.62 23.12 -26.49
CA PHE A 123 17.28 23.30 -25.09
C PHE A 123 16.17 22.32 -24.72
N GLN A 124 16.39 21.51 -23.69
CA GLN A 124 15.38 20.57 -23.20
C GLN A 124 15.30 20.65 -21.69
N CYS A 125 14.09 20.73 -21.16
CA CYS A 125 13.84 20.97 -19.75
C CYS A 125 12.77 20.03 -19.21
N MET A 126 12.95 19.65 -17.95
CA MET A 126 12.00 18.94 -17.12
C MET A 126 11.86 19.69 -15.78
N ILE A 127 10.65 20.04 -15.40
CA ILE A 127 10.33 20.65 -14.10
C ILE A 127 9.49 19.66 -13.32
N PHE A 128 9.83 19.43 -12.06
CA PHE A 128 9.02 18.68 -11.11
C PHE A 128 8.40 19.64 -10.10
N ASP A 129 7.09 19.62 -9.96
CA ASP A 129 6.37 20.36 -8.93
C ASP A 129 5.99 19.43 -7.77
N ALA A 130 6.63 19.61 -6.61
CA ALA A 130 6.37 18.81 -5.41
C ALA A 130 4.97 19.02 -4.82
N VAL A 131 4.30 20.14 -5.09
CA VAL A 131 2.93 20.39 -4.60
C VAL A 131 1.93 19.57 -5.39
N THR A 132 2.01 19.62 -6.71
CA THR A 132 1.06 18.92 -7.59
C THR A 132 1.47 17.50 -7.94
N GLY A 133 2.74 17.16 -7.73
CA GLY A 133 3.36 15.89 -8.13
C GLY A 133 3.49 15.74 -9.65
N ARG A 134 3.46 16.83 -10.42
CA ARG A 134 3.48 16.77 -11.89
C ARG A 134 4.86 17.11 -12.46
N TYR A 135 5.14 16.52 -13.62
CA TYR A 135 6.27 16.90 -14.46
C TYR A 135 5.81 17.76 -15.64
N GLU A 136 6.52 18.86 -15.86
CA GLU A 136 6.37 19.76 -17.00
C GLU A 136 7.60 19.64 -17.90
N PHE A 137 7.40 19.71 -19.21
CA PHE A 137 8.45 19.58 -20.21
C PHE A 137 8.49 20.80 -21.11
N ILE A 138 9.72 21.19 -21.49
CA ILE A 138 9.97 22.19 -22.52
C ILE A 138 10.94 21.60 -23.52
N GLU A 139 10.49 21.46 -24.75
CA GLU A 139 11.26 20.81 -25.83
C GLU A 139 11.01 21.53 -27.17
N PRO A 140 11.94 21.42 -28.14
CA PRO A 140 11.71 21.94 -29.48
C PRO A 140 10.55 21.22 -30.16
N VAL A 141 9.62 21.98 -30.74
CA VAL A 141 8.44 21.45 -31.44
C VAL A 141 8.53 21.64 -32.96
N THR A 142 9.58 22.28 -33.48
CA THR A 142 9.87 22.48 -34.91
C THR A 142 11.19 21.81 -35.31
N LYS A 143 11.33 21.42 -36.59
CA LYS A 143 12.55 20.74 -37.11
C LYS A 143 13.78 21.62 -36.99
N GLU A 144 13.57 22.93 -37.11
CA GLU A 144 14.57 23.98 -37.01
C GLU A 144 15.00 24.24 -35.55
N LYS A 145 14.27 23.69 -34.57
CA LYS A 145 14.48 23.89 -33.13
C LYS A 145 14.44 25.35 -32.68
N ASP A 146 13.68 26.19 -33.38
CA ASP A 146 13.51 27.61 -33.10
C ASP A 146 12.34 27.91 -32.15
N ILE A 147 11.37 26.98 -32.05
CA ILE A 147 10.17 27.11 -31.23
C ILE A 147 10.10 25.97 -30.22
N TYR A 148 9.86 26.34 -28.96
CA TYR A 148 9.80 25.45 -27.81
C TYR A 148 8.39 25.38 -27.26
N GLY A 149 7.85 24.18 -27.11
CA GLY A 149 6.54 23.94 -26.53
C GLY A 149 6.64 23.62 -25.04
N VAL A 150 5.73 24.15 -24.24
CA VAL A 150 5.52 23.80 -22.83
C VAL A 150 4.33 22.85 -22.73
N PHE A 151 4.54 21.68 -22.15
CA PHE A 151 3.52 20.61 -22.07
C PHE A 151 3.72 19.71 -20.84
N LEU A 152 2.67 18.99 -20.46
CA LEU A 152 2.77 17.84 -19.54
C LEU A 152 3.14 16.60 -20.34
N LYS A 153 3.54 15.51 -19.67
CA LYS A 153 3.92 14.24 -20.30
C LYS A 153 3.07 13.87 -21.54
N SER A 154 3.75 13.58 -22.65
CA SER A 154 3.14 13.30 -23.97
C SER A 154 2.33 12.00 -23.95
N ASN A 155 1.34 11.83 -24.82
CA ASN A 155 0.50 10.62 -24.87
C ASN A 155 1.00 9.58 -25.88
N LYS A 156 1.24 8.30 -25.53
CA LYS A 156 1.52 7.29 -26.57
C LYS A 156 0.39 7.23 -27.62
N PRO A 157 0.70 7.23 -28.93
CA PRO A 157 -0.29 7.01 -29.99
C PRO A 157 -0.99 5.65 -29.80
N GLN A 158 -2.31 5.60 -29.91
CA GLN A 158 -3.04 4.32 -29.88
C GLN A 158 -2.76 3.54 -31.18
N GLY A 159 -2.39 2.26 -31.05
CA GLY A 159 -2.28 1.34 -32.19
C GLY A 159 -0.89 1.14 -32.80
N GLY A 160 0.19 1.52 -32.11
CA GLY A 160 1.55 1.09 -32.47
C GLY A 160 1.84 -0.36 -32.07
N ALA A 161 2.80 -1.01 -32.73
CA ALA A 161 3.27 -2.35 -32.39
C ALA A 161 3.53 -2.50 -30.88
N SER A 162 3.22 -3.67 -30.31
CA SER A 162 3.45 -3.95 -28.89
C SER A 162 4.94 -3.86 -28.56
N PHE A 163 5.33 -2.93 -27.69
CA PHE A 163 6.66 -2.94 -27.10
C PHE A 163 6.91 -4.28 -26.40
N GLU A 164 8.01 -4.92 -26.72
CA GLU A 164 8.50 -6.12 -26.05
C GLU A 164 9.84 -5.79 -25.38
N CYS A 165 9.86 -5.73 -24.04
CA CYS A 165 11.11 -5.73 -23.29
C CYS A 165 11.63 -7.17 -23.23
N ARG A 166 12.77 -7.44 -23.87
CA ARG A 166 13.37 -8.77 -23.93
C ARG A 166 14.48 -8.86 -22.90
N THR A 167 14.16 -9.16 -21.65
CA THR A 167 15.17 -9.52 -20.66
C THR A 167 15.40 -11.03 -20.69
N SER A 168 16.66 -11.47 -20.82
CA SER A 168 16.97 -12.79 -20.30
C SER A 168 16.97 -12.65 -18.78
N GLU A 169 15.98 -13.23 -18.11
CA GLU A 169 16.03 -13.44 -16.67
C GLU A 169 16.53 -14.88 -16.45
N PRO A 170 17.86 -15.14 -16.49
CA PRO A 170 18.35 -16.47 -16.22
C PRO A 170 17.86 -16.95 -14.87
N GLU A 171 17.54 -18.23 -14.77
CA GLU A 171 17.01 -18.86 -13.57
C GLU A 171 17.91 -18.66 -12.34
N HIS A 172 19.23 -18.47 -12.55
CA HIS A 172 20.15 -18.12 -11.47
C HIS A 172 19.95 -16.68 -10.97
N SER A 173 19.58 -15.71 -11.81
CA SER A 173 19.29 -14.32 -11.39
C SER A 173 18.01 -14.26 -10.59
N LYS A 174 16.99 -15.01 -11.01
CA LYS A 174 15.76 -15.21 -10.22
C LYS A 174 16.08 -15.85 -8.87
N LYS A 175 16.96 -16.85 -8.84
CA LYS A 175 17.44 -17.52 -7.62
C LYS A 175 18.37 -16.65 -6.77
N GLU A 176 19.17 -15.75 -7.33
CA GLU A 176 20.06 -14.83 -6.62
C GLU A 176 19.29 -13.65 -6.04
N ILE A 177 18.36 -13.05 -6.79
CA ILE A 177 17.42 -12.04 -6.29
C ILE A 177 16.54 -12.66 -5.20
N SER A 178 16.04 -13.89 -5.41
CA SER A 178 15.30 -14.64 -4.39
C SER A 178 16.16 -15.03 -3.17
N LYS A 179 17.45 -15.35 -3.34
CA LYS A 179 18.38 -15.61 -2.23
C LYS A 179 18.71 -14.33 -1.47
N LEU A 180 18.87 -13.19 -2.14
CA LEU A 180 19.04 -11.88 -1.51
C LEU A 180 17.80 -11.50 -0.70
N LEU A 181 16.60 -11.75 -1.24
CA LEU A 181 15.31 -11.57 -0.54
C LEU A 181 15.15 -12.54 0.65
N LYS A 182 15.65 -13.78 0.55
CA LYS A 182 15.61 -14.79 1.63
C LYS A 182 16.75 -14.65 2.65
N SER A 183 17.81 -13.90 2.35
CA SER A 183 19.02 -13.81 3.19
C SER A 183 18.89 -12.90 4.44
N LYS A 184 17.69 -12.40 4.76
CA LYS A 184 17.34 -12.01 6.14
C LYS A 184 15.89 -12.38 6.47
N ASN A 185 15.70 -13.63 6.88
CA ASN A 185 14.64 -14.02 7.82
C ASN A 185 14.91 -13.38 9.20
N VAL A 186 14.67 -12.08 9.28
CA VAL A 186 14.33 -11.37 10.50
C VAL A 186 13.22 -10.40 10.11
N LEU A 187 12.00 -10.92 9.95
CA LEU A 187 10.75 -10.14 9.91
C LEU A 187 10.35 -9.65 11.32
N ASN A 188 11.32 -9.52 12.23
CA ASN A 188 11.12 -8.93 13.55
C ASN A 188 12.32 -8.03 13.86
N SER A 189 12.09 -6.71 13.85
CA SER A 189 13.00 -5.60 14.15
C SER A 189 13.90 -5.07 13.02
N GLY A 190 13.60 -3.84 12.58
CA GLY A 190 14.53 -2.91 11.93
C GLY A 190 14.89 -3.22 10.47
N SER A 191 14.02 -2.83 9.54
CA SER A 191 14.38 -2.68 8.13
C SER A 191 15.56 -1.74 7.99
N THR A 192 16.73 -2.23 7.58
CA THR A 192 17.80 -1.33 7.10
C THR A 192 17.35 -0.78 5.77
N HIS A 193 16.79 0.42 5.80
CA HIS A 193 16.48 1.27 4.67
C HIS A 193 17.79 1.56 3.89
N LYS A 194 17.75 1.85 2.57
CA LYS A 194 18.98 1.88 1.75
C LYS A 194 19.09 3.04 0.74
N ASN A 195 18.18 4.02 0.75
CA ASN A 195 18.42 5.38 0.21
C ASN A 195 18.83 6.38 1.30
N ASN A 196 18.87 5.87 2.52
CA ASN A 196 19.15 6.56 3.74
C ASN A 196 20.54 6.12 4.26
N ASP A 197 21.29 5.38 3.44
CA ASP A 197 22.63 4.90 3.75
C ASP A 197 23.68 6.00 3.59
N GLN A 198 23.21 7.23 3.28
CA GLN A 198 23.98 8.44 3.15
C GLN A 198 25.12 8.29 2.14
N LYS A 199 24.83 7.65 1.00
CA LYS A 199 25.77 7.50 -0.11
C LYS A 199 25.18 8.05 -1.41
N TYR A 200 26.05 8.65 -2.20
CA TYR A 200 25.76 9.04 -3.57
C TYR A 200 26.79 8.39 -4.49
N LYS A 201 26.32 7.67 -5.51
CA LYS A 201 27.14 6.80 -6.36
C LYS A 201 27.21 7.34 -7.78
N THR A 202 28.42 7.51 -8.29
CA THR A 202 28.69 7.92 -9.67
C THR A 202 29.23 6.75 -10.48
N TYR A 203 28.60 6.44 -11.61
CA TYR A 203 28.99 5.40 -12.55
C TYR A 203 29.42 6.00 -13.88
N ARG A 204 30.42 5.40 -14.52
CA ARG A 204 30.84 5.72 -15.88
C ARG A 204 30.00 4.92 -16.86
N ILE A 205 29.25 5.62 -17.71
CA ILE A 205 28.44 5.01 -18.75
C ILE A 205 29.07 5.16 -20.14
N ALA A 206 29.27 4.04 -20.82
CA ALA A 206 29.65 4.01 -22.23
C ALA A 206 28.38 3.93 -23.08
N ILE A 207 28.14 4.94 -23.92
CA ILE A 207 27.00 4.97 -24.84
C ILE A 207 27.51 4.73 -26.26
N SER A 208 26.88 3.80 -26.96
CA SER A 208 27.11 3.52 -28.38
C SER A 208 25.86 3.79 -29.20
N VAL A 209 26.01 4.28 -30.44
CA VAL A 209 24.90 4.56 -31.35
C VAL A 209 25.24 4.14 -32.78
N ASN A 210 24.27 3.58 -33.51
CA ASN A 210 24.48 3.16 -34.90
C ASN A 210 24.52 4.37 -35.85
N ALA A 211 25.01 4.14 -37.08
CA ALA A 211 25.23 5.22 -38.03
C ALA A 211 23.94 5.98 -38.39
N GLU A 212 22.81 5.27 -38.50
CA GLU A 212 21.52 5.87 -38.79
C GLU A 212 21.05 6.80 -37.67
N TYR A 213 21.32 6.49 -36.40
CA TYR A 213 21.02 7.38 -35.28
C TYR A 213 21.75 8.71 -35.44
N THR A 214 23.05 8.64 -35.76
CA THR A 214 23.88 9.82 -35.95
C THR A 214 23.45 10.64 -37.17
N GLN A 215 23.12 9.98 -38.28
CA GLN A 215 22.62 10.63 -39.48
C GLN A 215 21.27 11.31 -39.24
N LEU A 216 20.35 10.63 -38.54
CA LEU A 216 19.05 11.17 -38.14
C LEU A 216 19.19 12.37 -37.19
N ALA A 217 20.24 12.41 -36.38
CA ALA A 217 20.55 13.56 -35.53
C ALA A 217 21.06 14.78 -36.32
N GLY A 218 21.64 14.55 -37.49
CA GLY A 218 22.30 15.58 -38.30
C GLY A 218 23.82 15.62 -38.15
N GLY A 219 24.42 14.55 -37.60
CA GLY A 219 25.86 14.41 -37.39
C GLY A 219 26.25 14.16 -35.94
N VAL A 220 27.55 13.92 -35.72
CA VAL A 220 28.12 13.59 -34.40
C VAL A 220 27.81 14.66 -33.33
N PRO A 221 27.94 15.97 -33.57
CA PRO A 221 27.61 16.98 -32.56
C PRO A 221 26.15 16.93 -32.08
N GLN A 222 25.22 16.68 -33.00
CA GLN A 222 23.79 16.61 -32.71
C GLN A 222 23.42 15.28 -32.05
N ALA A 223 24.10 14.18 -32.39
CA ALA A 223 23.97 12.91 -31.68
C ALA A 223 24.43 13.05 -30.23
N ALA A 224 25.59 13.70 -30.00
CA ALA A 224 26.10 14.02 -28.68
C ALA A 224 25.13 14.90 -27.87
N ALA A 225 24.48 15.88 -28.52
CA ALA A 225 23.46 16.71 -27.88
C ALA A 225 22.22 15.90 -27.46
N ARG A 226 21.76 14.94 -28.27
CA ARG A 226 20.65 14.03 -27.90
C ARG A 226 21.02 13.14 -26.72
N ILE A 227 22.21 12.53 -26.74
CA ILE A 227 22.72 11.71 -25.63
C ILE A 227 22.76 12.51 -24.33
N ASN A 228 23.27 13.74 -24.38
CA ASN A 228 23.33 14.64 -23.22
C ASN A 228 21.93 14.98 -22.68
N ALA A 229 20.95 15.26 -23.56
CA ALA A 229 19.58 15.55 -23.15
C ALA A 229 18.90 14.35 -22.48
N THR A 230 18.98 13.16 -23.12
CA THR A 230 18.44 11.91 -22.58
C THR A 230 19.04 11.59 -21.21
N MET A 231 20.37 11.61 -21.09
CA MET A 231 21.03 11.27 -19.82
C MET A 231 20.83 12.34 -18.74
N ALA A 232 20.66 13.61 -19.09
CA ALA A 232 20.27 14.65 -18.14
C ALA A 232 18.92 14.34 -17.47
N ARG A 233 17.96 13.87 -18.26
CA ARG A 233 16.62 13.49 -17.79
C ARG A 233 16.63 12.18 -17.00
N VAL A 234 17.32 11.15 -17.50
CA VAL A 234 17.49 9.87 -16.80
C VAL A 234 18.14 10.09 -15.43
N ASN A 235 19.26 10.82 -15.36
CA ASN A 235 19.86 11.16 -14.07
C ASN A 235 18.90 11.91 -13.15
N GLY A 236 18.03 12.78 -13.70
CA GLY A 236 17.05 13.52 -12.90
C GLY A 236 16.07 12.63 -12.11
N VAL A 237 15.80 11.40 -12.57
CA VAL A 237 14.98 10.43 -11.80
C VAL A 237 15.83 9.46 -10.97
N PHE A 238 16.99 9.03 -11.49
CA PHE A 238 17.90 8.10 -10.79
C PHE A 238 18.57 8.74 -9.56
N GLU A 239 18.95 10.00 -9.64
CA GLU A 239 19.58 10.73 -8.52
C GLU A 239 18.58 10.89 -7.37
N LYS A 240 17.31 11.15 -7.70
CA LYS A 240 16.24 11.39 -6.73
C LYS A 240 15.78 10.12 -6.00
N ASP A 241 15.59 9.02 -6.74
CA ASP A 241 15.05 7.78 -6.19
C ASP A 241 16.13 6.78 -5.76
N PHE A 242 17.38 6.87 -6.25
CA PHE A 242 18.44 5.90 -5.92
C PHE A 242 19.75 6.52 -5.39
N GLY A 243 19.92 7.84 -5.47
CA GLY A 243 21.23 8.47 -5.21
C GLY A 243 22.29 8.07 -6.24
N ILE A 244 21.88 7.73 -7.47
CA ILE A 244 22.76 7.25 -8.54
C ILE A 244 22.89 8.30 -9.64
N HIS A 245 24.13 8.61 -10.00
CA HIS A 245 24.49 9.46 -11.12
C HIS A 245 25.28 8.68 -12.17
N MET A 246 24.95 8.89 -13.44
CA MET A 246 25.69 8.32 -14.56
C MET A 246 26.37 9.42 -15.36
N ASN A 247 27.70 9.36 -15.46
CA ASN A 247 28.49 10.28 -16.27
C ASN A 247 28.91 9.59 -17.58
N VAL A 248 28.45 10.14 -18.71
CA VAL A 248 28.74 9.61 -20.05
C VAL A 248 30.19 9.87 -20.42
N LEU A 249 30.89 8.82 -20.84
CA LEU A 249 32.28 8.88 -21.29
C LEU A 249 32.41 9.52 -22.68
N ASP A 250 33.48 10.29 -22.92
CA ASP A 250 33.79 10.87 -24.24
C ASP A 250 34.43 9.82 -25.16
N LEU A 251 33.58 9.02 -25.82
CA LEU A 251 33.98 7.90 -26.67
C LEU A 251 33.51 8.10 -28.11
N PRO A 252 34.13 9.01 -28.89
CA PRO A 252 33.69 9.31 -30.26
C PRO A 252 33.75 8.08 -31.19
N GLN A 253 34.59 7.09 -30.90
CA GLN A 253 34.67 5.83 -31.64
C GLN A 253 33.43 4.92 -31.48
N LEU A 254 32.53 5.23 -30.54
CA LEU A 254 31.24 4.54 -30.35
C LEU A 254 30.07 5.31 -30.98
N ILE A 255 30.33 6.46 -31.63
CA ILE A 255 29.34 7.24 -32.37
C ILE A 255 29.59 7.00 -33.86
N TYR A 256 28.96 5.97 -34.40
CA TYR A 256 29.15 5.57 -35.79
C TYR A 256 28.47 6.55 -36.75
N THR A 257 29.05 6.74 -37.95
CA THR A 257 28.53 7.68 -38.97
C THR A 257 28.22 7.03 -40.32
N ASP A 258 28.77 5.83 -40.56
CA ASP A 258 28.63 5.10 -41.83
C ASP A 258 28.05 3.70 -41.57
N PRO A 259 26.81 3.42 -42.05
CA PRO A 259 26.14 2.14 -41.87
C PRO A 259 26.92 0.94 -42.39
N ALA A 260 27.78 1.15 -43.42
CA ALA A 260 28.58 0.06 -43.97
C ALA A 260 29.71 -0.41 -43.05
N THR A 261 30.04 0.38 -42.03
CA THR A 261 31.20 0.16 -41.15
C THR A 261 30.82 0.04 -39.67
N ASP A 262 29.56 0.29 -39.32
CA ASP A 262 29.12 0.10 -37.95
C ASP A 262 28.95 -1.40 -37.63
N PRO A 263 29.09 -1.80 -36.35
CA PRO A 263 29.12 -3.21 -35.97
C PRO A 263 27.72 -3.82 -35.77
N TYR A 264 26.64 -3.07 -36.06
CA TYR A 264 25.29 -3.45 -35.69
C TYR A 264 24.55 -4.08 -36.85
N SER A 265 23.76 -5.12 -36.56
CA SER A 265 22.88 -5.71 -37.57
C SER A 265 21.71 -4.78 -37.88
N ASP A 266 21.26 -4.79 -39.13
CA ASP A 266 20.05 -4.08 -39.55
C ASP A 266 18.81 -4.50 -38.75
N VAL A 267 17.91 -3.53 -38.55
CA VAL A 267 16.60 -3.77 -37.93
C VAL A 267 15.75 -4.75 -38.74
N ILE A 268 14.92 -5.52 -38.06
CA ILE A 268 13.98 -6.42 -38.71
C ILE A 268 12.74 -5.61 -39.09
N GLN A 269 12.43 -5.53 -40.38
CA GLN A 269 11.19 -4.90 -40.84
C GLN A 269 10.07 -5.94 -40.88
N ASN A 270 9.00 -5.68 -40.14
CA ASN A 270 7.84 -6.55 -40.10
C ASN A 270 6.87 -6.28 -41.26
N PRO A 271 6.04 -7.27 -41.66
CA PRO A 271 5.06 -7.10 -42.73
C PRO A 271 4.02 -5.98 -42.48
N ASP A 272 3.78 -5.62 -41.22
CA ASP A 272 2.88 -4.54 -40.81
C ASP A 272 3.52 -3.15 -40.86
N GLY A 273 4.80 -3.06 -41.26
CA GLY A 273 5.56 -1.83 -41.34
C GLY A 273 6.22 -1.40 -40.02
N SER A 274 6.06 -2.17 -38.95
CA SER A 274 6.83 -1.97 -37.71
C SER A 274 8.27 -2.47 -37.84
N TYR A 275 9.12 -2.10 -36.89
CA TYR A 275 10.51 -2.52 -36.83
C TYR A 275 10.82 -3.14 -35.48
N ASP A 276 11.53 -4.26 -35.49
CA ASP A 276 12.02 -4.94 -34.29
C ASP A 276 13.55 -4.87 -34.19
N ALA A 277 14.03 -4.82 -32.95
CA ALA A 277 15.42 -4.92 -32.58
C ALA A 277 15.90 -6.36 -32.80
N PRO A 278 16.96 -6.59 -33.59
CA PRO A 278 17.63 -7.88 -33.71
C PRO A 278 18.10 -8.40 -32.35
N SER A 279 17.91 -9.70 -32.09
CA SER A 279 18.40 -10.34 -30.86
C SER A 279 19.93 -10.30 -30.72
N ALA A 280 20.66 -10.10 -31.82
CA ALA A 280 22.12 -9.99 -31.83
C ALA A 280 22.63 -8.69 -31.19
N TRP A 281 21.79 -7.65 -31.08
CA TRP A 281 22.22 -6.33 -30.63
C TRP A 281 22.84 -6.33 -29.24
N ASN A 282 22.28 -7.07 -28.27
CA ASN A 282 22.84 -7.19 -26.92
C ASN A 282 24.30 -7.70 -26.94
N LEU A 283 24.58 -8.71 -27.78
CA LEU A 283 25.94 -9.22 -27.93
C LEU A 283 26.85 -8.23 -28.67
N GLN A 284 26.34 -7.63 -29.75
CA GLN A 284 27.10 -6.68 -30.57
C GLN A 284 27.52 -5.45 -29.76
N VAL A 285 26.62 -4.86 -28.94
CA VAL A 285 27.01 -3.74 -28.07
C VAL A 285 28.05 -4.16 -27.03
N GLN A 286 27.89 -5.34 -26.43
CA GLN A 286 28.83 -5.82 -25.41
C GLN A 286 30.23 -6.00 -26.00
N GLN A 287 30.33 -6.66 -27.16
CA GLN A 287 31.59 -6.83 -27.89
C GLN A 287 32.18 -5.49 -28.33
N THR A 288 31.34 -4.60 -28.85
CA THR A 288 31.77 -3.29 -29.36
C THR A 288 32.38 -2.41 -28.27
N ILE A 289 31.70 -2.26 -27.13
CA ILE A 289 32.20 -1.44 -26.02
C ILE A 289 33.46 -2.09 -25.43
N THR A 290 33.45 -3.41 -25.23
CA THR A 290 34.60 -4.12 -24.63
C THR A 290 35.83 -4.08 -25.54
N ALA A 291 35.66 -4.20 -26.86
CA ALA A 291 36.77 -4.07 -27.81
C ALA A 291 37.31 -2.63 -27.88
N ALA A 292 36.45 -1.62 -27.73
CA ALA A 292 36.86 -0.22 -27.85
C ALA A 292 37.63 0.29 -26.63
N ILE A 293 37.26 -0.11 -25.41
CA ILE A 293 37.81 0.48 -24.17
C ILE A 293 38.18 -0.52 -23.07
N GLY A 294 37.92 -1.82 -23.29
CA GLY A 294 38.15 -2.87 -22.29
C GLY A 294 37.18 -2.81 -21.10
N ASP A 295 37.08 -3.91 -20.35
CA ASP A 295 36.15 -4.02 -19.23
C ASP A 295 36.41 -2.99 -18.13
N ALA A 296 37.66 -2.64 -17.83
CA ALA A 296 37.96 -1.64 -16.80
C ALA A 296 37.55 -0.21 -17.18
N GLY A 297 37.32 0.04 -18.48
CA GLY A 297 37.03 1.37 -19.03
C GLY A 297 35.66 1.92 -18.63
N TYR A 298 34.72 1.07 -18.23
CA TYR A 298 33.32 1.45 -17.98
C TYR A 298 32.65 0.60 -16.90
N ASP A 299 31.63 1.17 -16.27
CA ASP A 299 30.86 0.51 -15.21
C ASP A 299 29.53 -0.04 -15.75
N ILE A 300 28.93 0.70 -16.69
CA ILE A 300 27.69 0.36 -17.41
C ILE A 300 27.88 0.72 -18.89
N GLY A 301 27.36 -0.11 -19.78
CA GLY A 301 27.38 0.16 -21.22
C GLY A 301 25.99 -0.04 -21.80
N HIS A 302 25.63 0.83 -22.75
CA HIS A 302 24.28 0.89 -23.31
C HIS A 302 24.31 1.36 -24.78
N PHE A 303 23.41 0.83 -25.60
CA PHE A 303 23.26 1.20 -27.01
C PHE A 303 21.95 1.93 -27.26
N PHE A 304 22.00 3.06 -27.97
CA PHE A 304 20.80 3.72 -28.50
C PHE A 304 20.67 3.43 -29.99
N GLY A 305 19.66 2.63 -30.32
CA GLY A 305 19.28 2.33 -31.69
C GLY A 305 18.42 3.44 -32.28
N HIS A 306 18.53 3.65 -33.59
CA HIS A 306 17.71 4.64 -34.28
C HIS A 306 16.23 4.26 -34.43
N ARG A 307 15.96 2.97 -34.70
CA ARG A 307 14.61 2.37 -34.81
C ARG A 307 14.67 0.90 -34.42
N GLY A 308 13.52 0.25 -34.26
CA GLY A 308 13.46 -1.17 -33.87
C GLY A 308 12.62 -1.47 -32.64
N GLY A 309 11.93 -0.47 -32.05
CA GLY A 309 10.87 -0.68 -31.05
C GLY A 309 11.21 -1.66 -29.93
N GLY A 310 11.73 -1.18 -28.81
CA GLY A 310 12.04 -2.11 -27.72
C GLY A 310 13.19 -1.68 -26.84
N GLY A 311 13.51 -2.57 -25.93
CA GLY A 311 14.63 -2.43 -25.03
C GLY A 311 15.03 -3.78 -24.45
N SER A 312 16.28 -3.86 -24.04
CA SER A 312 16.77 -4.98 -23.27
C SER A 312 17.97 -4.55 -22.45
N ALA A 313 17.90 -4.79 -21.15
CA ALA A 313 19.07 -4.66 -20.28
C ALA A 313 20.13 -5.75 -20.52
N GLY A 314 19.88 -6.77 -21.34
CA GLY A 314 20.65 -8.02 -21.39
C GLY A 314 20.28 -8.96 -20.25
N ARG A 315 20.50 -8.52 -19.00
CA ARG A 315 20.05 -9.17 -17.76
C ARG A 315 19.66 -8.12 -16.72
N VAL A 316 18.65 -8.45 -15.90
CA VAL A 316 18.32 -7.68 -14.68
C VAL A 316 19.48 -7.75 -13.70
N GLY A 317 20.08 -6.59 -13.41
CA GLY A 317 21.26 -6.43 -12.57
C GLY A 317 22.53 -6.91 -13.28
N ASN A 318 23.06 -6.10 -14.19
CA ASN A 318 24.32 -6.39 -14.88
C ASN A 318 25.38 -5.28 -14.80
N VAL A 319 25.04 -4.10 -14.23
CA VAL A 319 26.04 -3.05 -13.99
C VAL A 319 27.22 -3.63 -13.21
N CYS A 320 28.43 -3.40 -13.73
CA CYS A 320 29.70 -3.89 -13.19
C CYS A 320 29.94 -5.39 -13.17
N ILE A 321 29.18 -6.16 -13.95
CA ILE A 321 29.46 -7.57 -14.19
C ILE A 321 30.22 -7.67 -15.51
N ASN A 322 31.51 -8.03 -15.46
CA ASN A 322 32.28 -8.22 -16.68
C ASN A 322 31.74 -9.42 -17.49
N PRO A 323 31.86 -9.38 -18.83
CA PRO A 323 31.55 -10.53 -19.68
C PRO A 323 32.36 -11.75 -19.28
N ALA A 324 31.72 -12.91 -19.18
CA ALA A 324 32.44 -14.16 -18.92
C ALA A 324 33.36 -14.56 -20.10
N ASN A 325 32.96 -14.16 -21.33
CA ASN A 325 33.70 -14.34 -22.58
C ASN A 325 33.05 -13.48 -23.67
N ASN A 326 33.60 -13.50 -24.88
CA ASN A 326 33.13 -12.69 -26.01
C ASN A 326 31.77 -13.11 -26.59
N ASN A 327 31.08 -14.10 -26.01
CA ASN A 327 29.72 -14.52 -26.39
C ASN A 327 28.67 -14.19 -25.31
N ASP A 328 29.01 -13.32 -24.34
CA ASP A 328 28.13 -12.97 -23.22
C ASP A 328 27.23 -11.77 -23.56
N ALA A 329 26.01 -12.07 -24.00
CA ALA A 329 24.98 -11.06 -24.30
C ALA A 329 24.21 -10.55 -23.06
N THR A 330 24.69 -10.80 -21.84
CA THR A 330 23.94 -10.51 -20.60
C THR A 330 24.68 -9.59 -19.62
N SER A 331 26.00 -9.56 -19.70
CA SER A 331 26.90 -8.78 -18.84
C SER A 331 26.82 -7.25 -19.08
N LYS A 332 27.62 -6.48 -18.32
CA LYS A 332 27.72 -5.03 -18.52
C LYS A 332 28.10 -4.74 -19.98
N GLY A 333 27.48 -3.70 -20.55
CA GLY A 333 27.66 -3.40 -21.97
C GLY A 333 26.67 -4.12 -22.89
N ALA A 334 25.79 -4.98 -22.37
CA ALA A 334 24.75 -5.63 -23.18
C ALA A 334 23.40 -4.88 -23.19
N GLY A 335 23.32 -3.67 -22.64
CA GLY A 335 22.07 -2.90 -22.60
C GLY A 335 21.74 -2.23 -23.93
N ILE A 336 20.47 -2.23 -24.34
CA ILE A 336 19.97 -1.58 -25.55
C ILE A 336 18.65 -0.85 -25.29
N THR A 337 18.45 0.26 -25.99
CA THR A 337 17.16 0.95 -26.08
C THR A 337 16.92 1.43 -27.51
N SER A 338 15.70 1.25 -28.00
CA SER A 338 15.28 1.65 -29.35
C SER A 338 13.87 2.26 -29.31
N PRO A 339 13.60 3.34 -30.06
CA PRO A 339 12.33 4.04 -29.97
C PRO A 339 11.18 3.20 -30.54
N LEU A 340 10.05 3.23 -29.83
CA LEU A 340 8.78 2.68 -30.32
C LEU A 340 8.21 3.50 -31.48
N ILE A 341 8.33 4.83 -31.41
CA ILE A 341 7.91 5.72 -32.49
C ILE A 341 9.05 5.83 -33.49
N GLN A 342 8.79 5.46 -34.74
CA GLN A 342 9.80 5.41 -35.79
C GLN A 342 10.54 6.75 -35.92
N ASP A 343 11.87 6.68 -36.02
CA ASP A 343 12.79 7.81 -36.24
C ASP A 343 12.68 8.89 -35.13
N GLN A 344 12.26 8.50 -33.93
CA GLN A 344 12.16 9.39 -32.76
C GLN A 344 12.89 8.86 -31.51
N PRO A 345 14.22 8.64 -31.56
CA PRO A 345 15.01 8.27 -30.38
C PRO A 345 15.35 9.51 -29.52
N PHE A 346 14.31 10.26 -29.13
CA PHE A 346 14.41 11.47 -28.30
C PHE A 346 13.05 11.84 -27.69
N GLY A 347 13.06 12.69 -26.67
CA GLY A 347 11.86 13.24 -26.05
C GLY A 347 11.39 12.47 -24.82
N ASP A 348 10.45 13.05 -24.08
CA ASP A 348 10.04 12.58 -22.74
C ASP A 348 9.60 11.11 -22.69
N THR A 349 8.88 10.65 -23.70
CA THR A 349 8.46 9.25 -23.79
C THR A 349 9.66 8.33 -24.03
N TYR A 350 10.58 8.68 -24.94
CA TYR A 350 11.77 7.88 -25.21
C TYR A 350 12.65 7.74 -23.95
N ASP A 351 12.94 8.88 -23.32
CA ASP A 351 13.88 8.96 -22.21
C ASP A 351 13.35 8.28 -20.93
N ILE A 352 12.07 8.44 -20.62
CA ILE A 352 11.48 7.91 -19.37
C ILE A 352 10.91 6.50 -19.56
N ASP A 353 10.12 6.26 -20.60
CA ASP A 353 9.40 4.99 -20.73
C ASP A 353 10.32 3.87 -21.25
N PHE A 354 11.42 4.21 -21.93
CA PHE A 354 12.33 3.23 -22.51
C PHE A 354 13.72 3.32 -21.89
N VAL A 355 14.43 4.45 -22.02
CA VAL A 355 15.84 4.52 -21.56
C VAL A 355 15.94 4.34 -20.04
N ALA A 356 15.13 5.06 -19.26
CA ALA A 356 15.13 4.90 -17.80
C ALA A 356 14.63 3.50 -17.36
N HIS A 357 13.72 2.88 -18.12
CA HIS A 357 13.24 1.52 -17.86
C HIS A 357 14.36 0.49 -18.03
N GLU A 358 15.06 0.51 -19.18
CA GLU A 358 16.12 -0.46 -19.48
C GLU A 358 17.35 -0.26 -18.61
N ILE A 359 17.74 0.99 -18.34
CA ILE A 359 18.81 1.26 -17.38
C ILE A 359 18.37 0.85 -15.96
N GLY A 360 17.09 1.00 -15.61
CA GLY A 360 16.53 0.52 -14.34
C GLY A 360 16.74 -0.99 -14.16
N HIS A 361 16.46 -1.78 -15.20
CA HIS A 361 16.78 -3.20 -15.24
C HIS A 361 18.27 -3.48 -15.10
N GLN A 362 19.16 -2.72 -15.76
CA GLN A 362 20.62 -2.90 -15.61
C GLN A 362 21.07 -2.74 -14.15
N PHE A 363 20.40 -1.87 -13.40
CA PHE A 363 20.60 -1.68 -11.95
C PHE A 363 19.81 -2.64 -11.05
N GLY A 364 19.01 -3.55 -11.63
CA GLY A 364 18.36 -4.63 -10.90
C GLY A 364 16.89 -4.41 -10.56
N ALA A 365 16.26 -3.35 -11.06
CA ALA A 365 14.82 -3.15 -10.89
C ALA A 365 14.02 -4.20 -11.66
N ALA A 366 13.02 -4.81 -11.03
CA ALA A 366 12.10 -5.74 -11.68
C ALA A 366 10.82 -5.05 -12.16
N HIS A 367 10.08 -5.72 -13.03
CA HIS A 367 8.81 -5.22 -13.54
C HIS A 367 7.71 -5.15 -12.47
N THR A 368 6.99 -4.03 -12.41
CA THR A 368 5.99 -3.76 -11.36
C THR A 368 4.57 -4.13 -11.75
N MET A 369 4.27 -4.37 -13.02
CA MET A 369 2.91 -4.71 -13.46
C MET A 369 2.47 -6.10 -13.02
N SER A 370 1.17 -6.26 -12.79
CA SER A 370 0.57 -7.56 -12.43
C SER A 370 -0.04 -8.29 -13.62
N LEU A 371 0.19 -7.85 -14.87
CA LEU A 371 -0.26 -8.58 -16.07
C LEU A 371 0.61 -9.79 -16.43
N ALA A 372 1.80 -9.88 -15.85
CA ALA A 372 2.70 -11.01 -15.95
C ALA A 372 3.60 -11.04 -14.70
N GLN A 373 4.01 -12.23 -14.25
CA GLN A 373 4.82 -12.38 -13.04
C GLN A 373 6.32 -12.31 -13.35
N HIS A 374 6.86 -11.09 -13.27
CA HIS A 374 8.27 -10.81 -13.52
C HIS A 374 8.90 -10.10 -12.31
N GLY A 375 9.03 -10.81 -11.19
CA GLY A 375 9.77 -10.33 -10.01
C GLY A 375 8.95 -9.48 -9.03
N ALA A 376 8.70 -8.20 -9.32
CA ALA A 376 8.09 -7.26 -8.36
C ALA A 376 6.55 -7.30 -8.34
N HIS A 377 5.89 -7.11 -9.50
CA HIS A 377 4.43 -7.22 -9.71
C HIS A 377 3.57 -6.67 -8.55
N MET A 378 3.82 -5.39 -8.20
CA MET A 378 3.21 -4.64 -7.11
C MET A 378 2.07 -3.71 -7.57
N GLU A 379 1.94 -3.46 -8.87
CA GLU A 379 0.96 -2.52 -9.41
C GLU A 379 -0.14 -3.26 -10.19
N PRO A 380 -1.40 -2.77 -10.14
CA PRO A 380 -2.49 -3.38 -10.90
C PRO A 380 -2.32 -3.15 -12.41
N GLY A 381 -2.87 -4.05 -13.23
CA GLY A 381 -2.85 -3.93 -14.69
C GLY A 381 -1.45 -3.72 -15.24
N SER A 382 -1.31 -2.77 -16.17
CA SER A 382 -0.01 -2.39 -16.76
C SER A 382 0.97 -1.72 -15.80
N GLY A 383 0.57 -1.37 -14.58
CA GLY A 383 1.34 -0.44 -13.74
C GLY A 383 1.38 0.98 -14.29
N SER A 384 1.85 1.89 -13.44
CA SER A 384 1.94 3.33 -13.72
C SER A 384 3.36 3.89 -13.56
N THR A 385 4.25 3.18 -12.84
CA THR A 385 5.63 3.61 -12.61
C THR A 385 6.56 3.27 -13.80
N ILE A 386 7.81 3.74 -13.77
CA ILE A 386 8.80 3.51 -14.85
C ILE A 386 8.94 2.03 -15.20
N MET A 387 8.92 1.12 -14.22
CA MET A 387 9.07 -0.33 -14.45
C MET A 387 7.76 -1.05 -14.80
N GLY A 388 6.67 -0.30 -15.02
CA GLY A 388 5.43 -0.80 -15.58
C GLY A 388 5.43 -0.79 -17.11
N TYR A 389 4.37 -1.33 -17.70
CA TYR A 389 4.09 -1.42 -19.14
C TYR A 389 2.98 -0.45 -19.56
N ALA A 390 3.02 0.77 -19.04
CA ALA A 390 2.00 1.77 -19.34
C ALA A 390 1.85 2.03 -20.86
N GLY A 391 0.63 1.87 -21.36
CA GLY A 391 0.22 2.19 -22.73
C GLY A 391 0.48 1.12 -23.79
N ILE A 392 0.98 -0.05 -23.41
CA ILE A 392 1.43 -1.11 -24.34
C ILE A 392 0.79 -2.48 -24.05
N THR A 393 -0.18 -2.54 -23.13
CA THR A 393 -0.90 -3.77 -22.77
C THR A 393 -2.39 -3.69 -23.10
N SER A 394 -3.14 -4.78 -22.90
CA SER A 394 -4.61 -4.79 -23.00
C SER A 394 -5.32 -4.14 -21.81
N ALA A 395 -4.63 -3.95 -20.68
CA ALA A 395 -5.19 -3.42 -19.44
C ALA A 395 -4.32 -2.25 -18.91
N ASN A 396 -4.29 -1.17 -19.69
CA ASN A 396 -3.46 0.00 -19.40
C ASN A 396 -4.06 0.85 -18.27
N VAL A 397 -3.31 0.99 -17.18
CA VAL A 397 -3.60 1.94 -16.09
C VAL A 397 -3.55 3.37 -16.60
N GLN A 398 -2.59 3.62 -17.49
CA GLN A 398 -2.38 4.87 -18.21
C GLN A 398 -1.55 4.63 -19.46
N MET A 399 -1.42 5.65 -20.31
CA MET A 399 -0.77 5.50 -21.61
C MET A 399 0.75 5.69 -21.59
N ASN A 400 1.34 6.22 -20.52
CA ASN A 400 2.78 6.36 -20.38
C ASN A 400 3.17 6.22 -18.93
N SER A 401 4.41 5.88 -18.62
CA SER A 401 4.85 5.77 -17.23
C SER A 401 4.94 7.15 -16.57
N ASP A 402 4.65 7.26 -15.30
CA ASP A 402 5.00 8.43 -14.53
C ASP A 402 6.51 8.40 -14.23
N ALA A 403 7.19 9.56 -14.21
CA ALA A 403 8.64 9.63 -14.10
C ALA A 403 9.15 9.47 -12.64
N TYR A 404 8.86 8.30 -12.05
CA TYR A 404 9.38 7.83 -10.77
C TYR A 404 9.33 6.29 -10.70
N PHE A 405 10.06 5.74 -9.73
CA PHE A 405 10.08 4.30 -9.48
C PHE A 405 9.17 3.91 -8.31
N HIS A 406 8.57 2.72 -8.42
CA HIS A 406 7.85 2.10 -7.30
C HIS A 406 8.82 1.83 -6.15
N ILE A 407 8.37 1.88 -4.89
CA ILE A 407 9.22 1.67 -3.71
C ILE A 407 9.95 0.33 -3.76
N LYS A 408 9.31 -0.70 -4.33
CA LYS A 408 9.95 -2.00 -4.55
C LYS A 408 11.21 -1.91 -5.41
N ASN A 409 11.19 -1.14 -6.49
CA ASN A 409 12.35 -0.97 -7.36
C ASN A 409 13.46 -0.17 -6.69
N ILE A 410 13.10 0.84 -5.87
CA ILE A 410 14.05 1.58 -5.05
C ILE A 410 14.86 0.63 -4.17
N GLU A 411 14.19 -0.31 -3.50
CA GLU A 411 14.85 -1.30 -2.63
C GLU A 411 15.70 -2.32 -3.41
N GLU A 412 15.23 -2.75 -4.57
CA GLU A 412 15.94 -3.68 -5.47
C GLU A 412 17.23 -3.06 -5.98
N VAL A 413 17.14 -1.86 -6.56
CA VAL A 413 18.27 -1.12 -7.12
C VAL A 413 19.30 -0.79 -6.04
N GLN A 414 18.86 -0.33 -4.87
CA GLN A 414 19.80 -0.06 -3.77
C GLN A 414 20.47 -1.32 -3.24
N THR A 415 19.72 -2.41 -3.12
CA THR A 415 20.30 -3.69 -2.70
C THR A 415 21.36 -4.16 -3.70
N TYR A 416 21.08 -4.02 -5.00
CA TYR A 416 22.02 -4.33 -6.06
C TYR A 416 23.25 -3.40 -6.05
N ALA A 417 23.05 -2.08 -6.10
CA ALA A 417 24.11 -1.09 -6.16
C ALA A 417 25.03 -1.11 -4.92
N ASN A 418 24.50 -1.50 -3.75
CA ASN A 418 25.30 -1.69 -2.53
C ASN A 418 26.05 -3.03 -2.49
N SER A 419 25.71 -3.98 -3.36
CA SER A 419 26.48 -5.22 -3.51
C SER A 419 27.67 -5.09 -4.47
N LYS A 420 27.81 -3.95 -5.16
CA LYS A 420 28.87 -3.71 -6.16
C LYS A 420 29.94 -2.75 -5.61
N GLU A 421 31.17 -2.99 -6.03
CA GLU A 421 32.36 -2.21 -5.61
C GLU A 421 32.85 -1.22 -6.68
N CYS A 422 32.25 -1.22 -7.87
CA CYS A 422 32.58 -0.31 -8.96
C CYS A 422 31.94 1.08 -8.78
N GLY A 423 32.28 2.00 -9.70
CA GLY A 423 31.87 3.39 -9.61
C GLY A 423 32.59 4.12 -8.47
N THR A 424 32.23 5.38 -8.26
CA THR A 424 32.75 6.20 -7.17
C THR A 424 31.62 6.49 -6.20
N THR A 425 31.85 6.28 -4.90
CA THR A 425 30.87 6.59 -3.85
C THR A 425 31.36 7.78 -3.04
N ILE A 426 30.51 8.78 -2.86
CA ILE A 426 30.74 9.88 -1.92
C ILE A 426 29.75 9.78 -0.75
N ALA A 427 30.19 10.22 0.43
CA ALA A 427 29.33 10.31 1.60
C ALA A 427 28.40 11.52 1.48
N VAL A 428 27.15 11.33 1.90
CA VAL A 428 26.13 12.38 2.01
C VAL A 428 26.10 12.87 3.46
N ALA A 429 26.19 14.19 3.65
CA ALA A 429 26.15 14.79 4.98
C ALA A 429 24.71 14.99 5.48
N ASN A 430 23.78 15.23 4.55
CA ASN A 430 22.36 15.33 4.84
C ASN A 430 21.84 14.04 5.49
N THR A 431 20.93 14.19 6.46
CA THR A 431 20.38 13.05 7.20
C THR A 431 19.03 12.66 6.62
N PRO A 432 18.71 11.37 6.54
CA PRO A 432 17.42 10.94 6.03
C PRO A 432 16.25 11.38 6.92
N PRO A 433 15.05 11.57 6.35
CA PRO A 433 13.85 11.80 7.13
C PRO A 433 13.60 10.70 8.16
N THR A 434 12.95 11.05 9.25
CA THR A 434 12.49 10.12 10.29
C THR A 434 10.99 9.94 10.19
N ILE A 435 10.53 8.69 10.15
CA ILE A 435 9.10 8.35 10.08
C ILE A 435 8.67 7.79 11.43
N GLN A 436 7.57 8.31 11.97
CA GLN A 436 6.98 7.75 13.19
C GLN A 436 6.43 6.34 12.93
N PRO A 437 6.51 5.41 13.92
CA PRO A 437 6.00 4.06 13.75
C PRO A 437 4.54 4.04 13.29
N LEU A 438 4.25 3.21 12.28
CA LEU A 438 2.91 3.02 11.74
C LEU A 438 2.29 1.78 12.40
N PRO A 439 1.32 1.92 13.31
CA PRO A 439 0.70 0.78 13.97
C PRO A 439 -0.15 -0.03 12.99
N ASN A 440 -0.18 -1.35 13.16
CA ASN A 440 -1.10 -2.22 12.43
C ASN A 440 -2.55 -1.86 12.79
N LYS A 441 -3.45 -1.93 11.80
CA LYS A 441 -4.88 -1.61 11.99
C LYS A 441 -5.76 -2.67 11.37
N MET A 442 -6.90 -2.92 11.99
CA MET A 442 -7.98 -3.70 11.39
C MET A 442 -9.03 -2.75 10.81
N ILE A 443 -9.52 -3.02 9.60
CA ILE A 443 -10.52 -2.22 8.90
C ILE A 443 -11.67 -3.11 8.40
N PRO A 444 -12.94 -2.63 8.42
CA PRO A 444 -14.06 -3.39 7.91
C PRO A 444 -13.98 -3.52 6.38
N LYS A 445 -14.46 -4.65 5.85
CA LYS A 445 -14.50 -4.88 4.40
C LYS A 445 -15.49 -3.92 3.73
N GLY A 446 -15.20 -3.51 2.50
CA GLY A 446 -16.07 -2.61 1.75
C GLY A 446 -16.10 -1.17 2.27
N THR A 447 -15.07 -0.75 3.02
CA THR A 447 -15.01 0.59 3.63
C THR A 447 -13.77 1.36 3.15
N ALA A 448 -13.95 2.66 2.89
CA ALA A 448 -12.85 3.55 2.52
C ALA A 448 -11.92 3.81 3.72
N PHE A 449 -10.65 4.07 3.43
CA PHE A 449 -9.68 4.40 4.48
C PHE A 449 -8.71 5.48 4.02
N VAL A 450 -8.04 6.09 4.99
CA VAL A 450 -7.09 7.18 4.77
C VAL A 450 -5.82 6.91 5.57
N LEU A 451 -4.68 6.95 4.88
CA LEU A 451 -3.38 6.79 5.53
C LEU A 451 -2.70 8.14 5.62
N THR A 452 -2.18 8.45 6.80
CA THR A 452 -1.40 9.66 7.08
C THR A 452 -0.14 9.27 7.83
N VAL A 453 0.99 9.85 7.43
CA VAL A 453 2.28 9.64 8.12
C VAL A 453 2.72 10.93 8.80
N ALA A 454 3.32 10.80 9.99
CA ALA A 454 4.11 11.86 10.59
C ALA A 454 5.59 11.61 10.29
N ALA A 455 6.22 12.53 9.57
CA ALA A 455 7.65 12.48 9.28
C ALA A 455 8.32 13.81 9.64
N ALA A 456 9.57 13.76 10.05
CA ALA A 456 10.38 14.93 10.39
C ALA A 456 11.73 14.85 9.69
N ASP A 457 12.20 16.00 9.22
CA ASP A 457 13.51 16.18 8.61
C ASP A 457 14.35 17.13 9.47
N THR A 458 15.62 16.80 9.71
CA THR A 458 16.48 17.55 10.66
C THR A 458 16.92 18.89 10.06
N GLN A 459 17.07 18.94 8.74
CA GLN A 459 17.50 20.08 7.95
C GLN A 459 16.32 20.98 7.56
N ASN A 460 15.09 20.51 7.78
CA ASN A 460 13.83 21.16 7.44
C ASN A 460 13.71 21.38 5.92
N ASP A 461 14.16 20.40 5.14
CA ASP A 461 14.00 20.36 3.69
C ASP A 461 12.53 20.08 3.30
N PRO A 462 12.04 20.58 2.14
CA PRO A 462 10.67 20.34 1.69
C PRO A 462 10.37 18.88 1.35
N MET A 463 9.52 18.19 2.12
CA MET A 463 9.24 16.78 1.89
C MET A 463 8.14 16.48 0.86
N THR A 464 8.26 15.33 0.18
CA THR A 464 7.19 14.71 -0.62
C THR A 464 6.96 13.26 -0.20
N TYR A 465 5.75 12.77 -0.41
CA TYR A 465 5.25 11.49 0.06
C TYR A 465 4.65 10.70 -1.10
N THR A 466 4.94 9.40 -1.11
CA THR A 466 4.31 8.43 -2.00
C THR A 466 3.80 7.28 -1.15
N TRP A 467 2.48 7.07 -1.12
CA TRP A 467 1.87 5.90 -0.52
C TRP A 467 1.55 4.88 -1.61
N GLU A 468 2.03 3.65 -1.48
CA GLU A 468 1.80 2.56 -2.44
C GLU A 468 1.27 1.32 -1.71
N GLN A 469 0.42 0.55 -2.38
CA GLN A 469 0.15 -0.79 -1.92
C GLN A 469 1.37 -1.66 -2.21
N TYR A 470 1.80 -2.45 -1.23
CA TYR A 470 3.02 -3.24 -1.24
C TYR A 470 2.67 -4.74 -1.10
N ASP A 471 1.69 -5.18 -1.89
CA ASP A 471 1.23 -6.56 -1.93
C ASP A 471 1.57 -7.19 -3.28
N LEU A 472 2.45 -8.18 -3.24
CA LEU A 472 2.95 -8.90 -4.40
C LEU A 472 1.87 -9.81 -4.99
N ALA A 473 1.59 -9.69 -6.29
CA ALA A 473 0.56 -10.44 -7.00
C ALA A 473 0.89 -11.93 -7.25
N GLY A 474 0.26 -12.83 -6.51
CA GLY A 474 0.35 -14.29 -6.65
C GLY A 474 -0.27 -14.87 -7.93
N THR A 475 -1.05 -14.10 -8.69
CA THR A 475 -1.51 -14.46 -10.05
C THR A 475 -1.60 -13.23 -10.96
N PRO A 476 -1.41 -13.38 -12.28
CA PRO A 476 -1.61 -12.28 -13.21
C PRO A 476 -3.06 -11.77 -13.24
N PHE A 477 -3.26 -10.44 -13.32
CA PHE A 477 -4.58 -9.84 -13.44
C PHE A 477 -4.57 -8.50 -14.19
N GLY A 478 -5.70 -8.18 -14.83
CA GLY A 478 -5.97 -6.90 -15.49
C GLY A 478 -6.61 -5.88 -14.55
N PRO A 479 -7.91 -5.56 -14.70
CA PRO A 479 -8.58 -4.52 -13.91
C PRO A 479 -8.67 -4.88 -12.43
N VAL A 480 -8.74 -3.90 -11.54
CA VAL A 480 -8.93 -4.10 -10.09
C VAL A 480 -10.26 -4.79 -9.77
N SER A 481 -10.31 -5.56 -8.67
CA SER A 481 -11.52 -6.24 -8.21
C SER A 481 -11.63 -6.22 -6.68
N ALA A 482 -12.81 -5.84 -6.18
CA ALA A 482 -13.08 -5.80 -4.74
C ALA A 482 -13.00 -7.19 -4.08
N THR A 483 -13.25 -8.26 -4.83
CA THR A 483 -13.21 -9.63 -4.30
C THR A 483 -11.83 -10.29 -4.39
N ARG A 484 -10.82 -9.57 -4.89
CA ARG A 484 -9.48 -10.11 -5.00
C ARG A 484 -8.82 -10.17 -3.62
N ASN A 485 -8.29 -11.35 -3.28
CA ASN A 485 -7.62 -11.64 -2.03
C ASN A 485 -6.07 -11.56 -2.09
N ASN A 486 -5.49 -11.24 -3.24
CA ASN A 486 -4.05 -11.14 -3.46
C ASN A 486 -3.69 -9.91 -4.33
N GLY A 487 -2.48 -9.36 -4.22
CA GLY A 487 -1.96 -8.31 -5.10
C GLY A 487 -2.58 -6.94 -4.86
N ALA A 488 -2.16 -5.97 -5.66
CA ALA A 488 -2.64 -4.59 -5.52
C ALA A 488 -4.04 -4.34 -6.07
N ASN A 489 -4.82 -3.61 -5.28
CA ASN A 489 -6.12 -3.04 -5.57
C ASN A 489 -6.09 -1.53 -5.75
N PHE A 490 -4.93 -0.89 -5.50
CA PHE A 490 -4.73 0.54 -5.67
C PHE A 490 -3.51 0.80 -6.55
N ARG A 491 -3.70 1.58 -7.62
CA ARG A 491 -2.58 2.05 -8.46
C ARG A 491 -1.57 2.88 -7.67
N SER A 492 -0.35 2.96 -8.18
CA SER A 492 0.59 3.98 -7.70
C SER A 492 0.24 5.37 -8.24
N LEU A 493 0.69 6.40 -7.51
CA LEU A 493 0.48 7.81 -7.82
C LEU A 493 1.76 8.59 -7.56
N MET A 494 2.02 9.60 -8.39
CA MET A 494 3.14 10.52 -8.27
C MET A 494 3.36 11.06 -6.84
N PRO A 495 4.62 11.23 -6.40
CA PRO A 495 4.96 11.88 -5.13
C PRO A 495 4.37 13.30 -5.03
N ASN A 496 3.83 13.67 -3.88
CA ASN A 496 3.31 15.02 -3.63
C ASN A 496 3.54 15.47 -2.18
N ALA A 497 3.28 16.75 -1.87
CA ALA A 497 3.54 17.33 -0.55
C ALA A 497 2.58 16.86 0.57
N SER A 498 1.49 16.17 0.25
CA SER A 498 0.53 15.69 1.25
C SER A 498 1.04 14.40 1.91
N PRO A 499 1.18 14.35 3.25
CA PRO A 499 1.47 13.11 3.97
C PRO A 499 0.27 12.15 3.99
N THR A 500 -0.89 12.60 3.53
CA THR A 500 -2.17 11.91 3.57
C THR A 500 -2.60 11.44 2.19
N ARG A 501 -2.98 10.15 2.06
CA ARG A 501 -3.63 9.58 0.87
C ARG A 501 -4.94 8.87 1.25
N TYR A 502 -5.99 9.12 0.47
CA TYR A 502 -7.29 8.46 0.57
C TYR A 502 -7.37 7.25 -0.37
N PHE A 503 -8.02 6.18 0.10
CA PHE A 503 -8.17 4.91 -0.59
C PHE A 503 -9.64 4.46 -0.59
N PRO A 504 -10.32 4.47 -1.75
CA PRO A 504 -9.95 5.11 -3.01
C PRO A 504 -9.84 6.64 -2.92
N LYS A 505 -9.42 7.29 -4.01
CA LYS A 505 -9.36 8.74 -4.14
C LYS A 505 -10.63 9.41 -3.59
N LEU A 506 -10.45 10.45 -2.77
CA LEU A 506 -11.55 11.11 -2.05
C LEU A 506 -12.71 11.56 -2.96
N SER A 507 -12.43 12.00 -4.18
CA SER A 507 -13.47 12.37 -5.16
C SER A 507 -14.41 11.20 -5.49
N ASN A 508 -13.90 9.97 -5.51
CA ASN A 508 -14.70 8.77 -5.76
C ASN A 508 -15.58 8.46 -4.55
N VAL A 509 -15.00 8.54 -3.34
CA VAL A 509 -15.73 8.30 -2.08
C VAL A 509 -16.83 9.35 -1.88
N LEU A 510 -16.55 10.62 -2.19
CA LEU A 510 -17.56 11.71 -2.19
C LEU A 510 -18.71 11.43 -3.16
N ASN A 511 -18.46 10.69 -4.24
CA ASN A 511 -19.47 10.29 -5.21
C ASN A 511 -20.13 8.95 -4.88
N GLU A 512 -19.79 8.34 -3.74
CA GLU A 512 -20.25 7.02 -3.27
C GLU A 512 -19.73 5.86 -4.14
N THR A 513 -18.59 6.07 -4.82
CA THR A 513 -17.89 5.07 -5.63
C THR A 513 -16.69 4.53 -4.86
N LEU A 514 -16.77 3.27 -4.39
CA LEU A 514 -15.67 2.59 -3.69
C LEU A 514 -14.87 1.62 -4.58
N THR A 515 -15.29 1.46 -5.84
CA THR A 515 -14.59 0.69 -6.87
C THR A 515 -14.61 1.48 -8.16
N SER A 516 -13.45 1.84 -8.67
CA SER A 516 -13.28 2.53 -9.95
C SER A 516 -12.26 1.77 -10.79
N THR A 517 -12.72 1.13 -11.86
CA THR A 517 -11.83 0.53 -12.87
C THR A 517 -11.15 1.58 -13.72
N GLN A 518 -11.73 2.79 -13.83
CA GLN A 518 -11.12 3.93 -14.52
C GLN A 518 -9.94 4.51 -13.74
N ASP A 519 -10.08 4.64 -12.41
CA ASP A 519 -9.01 5.14 -11.54
C ASP A 519 -8.12 4.02 -11.01
N TRP A 520 -8.44 2.74 -11.29
CA TRP A 520 -7.67 1.58 -10.84
C TRP A 520 -7.52 1.48 -9.32
N GLU A 521 -8.62 1.75 -8.61
CA GLU A 521 -8.68 1.72 -7.15
C GLU A 521 -9.96 1.05 -6.66
N THR A 522 -9.86 0.15 -5.69
CA THR A 522 -11.02 -0.52 -5.07
C THR A 522 -10.75 -0.92 -3.62
N VAL A 523 -11.76 -0.77 -2.76
CA VAL A 523 -11.75 -1.37 -1.42
C VAL A 523 -11.84 -2.90 -1.52
N SER A 524 -11.36 -3.62 -0.51
CA SER A 524 -11.55 -5.07 -0.47
C SER A 524 -12.88 -5.46 0.18
N ASN A 525 -13.67 -6.27 -0.50
CA ASN A 525 -14.90 -6.91 -0.02
C ASN A 525 -14.66 -8.33 0.50
N VAL A 526 -13.41 -8.79 0.46
CA VAL A 526 -12.99 -10.07 1.05
C VAL A 526 -12.01 -9.79 2.18
N PRO A 527 -12.07 -10.58 3.25
CA PRO A 527 -11.06 -10.49 4.29
C PRO A 527 -9.67 -10.81 3.73
N ARG A 528 -8.67 -10.00 4.08
CA ARG A 528 -7.27 -10.15 3.66
C ARG A 528 -6.36 -9.20 4.42
N THR A 529 -5.09 -9.54 4.52
CA THR A 529 -4.05 -8.58 4.89
C THR A 529 -3.66 -7.75 3.66
N MET A 530 -3.50 -6.45 3.84
CA MET A 530 -2.96 -5.51 2.85
C MET A 530 -1.79 -4.76 3.47
N HIS A 531 -0.72 -4.62 2.69
CA HIS A 531 0.45 -3.84 3.09
C HIS A 531 0.47 -2.53 2.31
N PHE A 532 0.70 -1.42 3.00
CA PHE A 532 0.91 -0.13 2.37
C PHE A 532 2.27 0.40 2.79
N LYS A 533 3.04 0.93 1.85
CA LYS A 533 4.34 1.50 2.13
C LYS A 533 4.35 2.96 1.74
N VAL A 534 4.85 3.81 2.65
CA VAL A 534 5.11 5.21 2.37
C VAL A 534 6.59 5.41 2.09
N ASN A 535 6.94 6.19 1.08
CA ASN A 535 8.27 6.71 0.84
C ASN A 535 8.26 8.23 0.93
N VAL A 536 9.11 8.76 1.80
CA VAL A 536 9.29 10.18 2.12
C VAL A 536 10.61 10.62 1.52
N ARG A 537 10.58 11.67 0.70
CA ARG A 537 11.77 12.26 0.06
C ARG A 537 11.96 13.65 0.62
N ASP A 538 13.15 13.96 1.12
CA ASP A 538 13.47 15.29 1.68
C ASP A 538 13.56 16.40 0.62
N ASN A 539 13.75 16.03 -0.65
CA ASN A 539 13.94 16.94 -1.78
C ASN A 539 15.00 18.04 -1.51
N ASN A 540 16.08 17.69 -0.82
CA ASN A 540 17.21 18.59 -0.59
C ASN A 540 17.60 19.33 -1.90
N PRO A 541 17.82 20.66 -1.87
CA PRO A 541 18.17 21.45 -3.06
C PRO A 541 19.47 21.01 -3.73
N ASN A 542 20.41 20.44 -2.97
CA ASN A 542 21.57 19.77 -3.53
C ASN A 542 21.21 18.32 -3.82
N ILE A 543 21.09 17.98 -5.10
CA ILE A 543 20.71 16.64 -5.56
C ILE A 543 21.64 15.56 -4.98
N ALA A 544 22.94 15.83 -4.88
CA ALA A 544 23.89 14.88 -4.30
C ALA A 544 23.75 14.69 -2.78
N GLN A 545 22.83 15.43 -2.15
CA GLN A 545 22.51 15.33 -0.73
C GLN A 545 21.09 14.82 -0.47
N GLN A 546 20.28 14.57 -1.49
CA GLN A 546 18.91 14.08 -1.29
C GLN A 546 18.92 12.72 -0.60
N GLN A 547 18.01 12.53 0.35
CA GLN A 547 17.79 11.27 1.05
C GLN A 547 16.30 10.91 1.04
N THR A 548 16.03 9.61 1.18
CA THR A 548 14.65 9.12 1.32
C THR A 548 14.53 8.17 2.50
N GLN A 549 13.31 8.05 3.01
CA GLN A 549 12.96 7.11 4.07
C GLN A 549 11.65 6.42 3.73
N SER A 550 11.52 5.12 4.03
CA SER A 550 10.26 4.42 3.82
C SER A 550 9.80 3.64 5.04
N SER A 551 8.49 3.47 5.20
CA SER A 551 7.92 2.67 6.29
C SER A 551 6.65 1.96 5.83
N MET A 552 6.41 0.78 6.38
CA MET A 552 5.25 -0.07 6.05
C MET A 552 4.17 0.07 7.11
N ALA A 553 2.92 0.15 6.67
CA ALA A 553 1.70 -0.01 7.47
C ALA A 553 1.01 -1.30 7.04
N THR A 554 0.54 -2.08 8.01
CA THR A 554 -0.25 -3.29 7.75
C THR A 554 -1.69 -3.05 8.13
N LEU A 555 -2.59 -3.30 7.16
CA LEU A 555 -4.04 -3.24 7.34
C LEU A 555 -4.63 -4.65 7.22
N GLN A 556 -5.34 -5.11 8.23
CA GLN A 556 -6.13 -6.33 8.15
C GLN A 556 -7.58 -5.99 7.81
N VAL A 557 -8.06 -6.48 6.68
CA VAL A 557 -9.48 -6.39 6.32
C VAL A 557 -10.22 -7.52 7.03
N GLY A 558 -11.10 -7.17 7.96
CA GLY A 558 -11.90 -8.13 8.71
C GLY A 558 -13.15 -8.60 7.97
N ASN A 559 -13.97 -9.40 8.65
CA ASN A 559 -15.18 -10.00 8.07
C ASN A 559 -16.41 -9.11 8.13
N GLU A 560 -16.42 -8.20 9.09
CA GLU A 560 -17.48 -7.25 9.30
C GLU A 560 -17.35 -6.09 8.30
N GLY A 561 -18.48 -5.48 7.96
CA GLY A 561 -18.54 -4.43 6.95
C GLY A 561 -19.69 -4.59 5.97
N PRO A 562 -20.02 -3.53 5.22
CA PRO A 562 -19.32 -2.25 5.20
C PRO A 562 -19.74 -1.31 6.35
N PHE A 563 -18.77 -0.59 6.93
CA PHE A 563 -19.04 0.60 7.74
C PHE A 563 -19.50 1.72 6.80
N LYS A 564 -20.72 2.23 7.02
CA LYS A 564 -21.43 3.07 6.03
C LYS A 564 -22.38 4.06 6.70
N VAL A 565 -22.42 5.30 6.20
CA VAL A 565 -23.47 6.27 6.57
C VAL A 565 -24.81 5.86 5.95
N THR A 566 -25.86 5.73 6.78
CA THR A 566 -27.17 5.24 6.35
C THR A 566 -28.22 6.35 6.22
N SER A 567 -27.98 7.51 6.84
CA SER A 567 -28.89 8.65 6.73
C SER A 567 -28.95 9.23 5.32
N ALA A 568 -30.09 9.03 4.64
CA ALA A 568 -30.41 9.69 3.37
C ALA A 568 -31.11 11.06 3.56
N THR A 569 -31.69 11.28 4.74
CA THR A 569 -32.40 12.52 5.11
C THR A 569 -31.93 12.97 6.49
N VAL A 570 -31.66 14.26 6.63
CA VAL A 570 -31.32 14.92 7.91
C VAL A 570 -32.20 16.13 8.14
N TYR A 571 -32.33 16.61 9.38
CA TYR A 571 -33.37 17.58 9.74
C TYR A 571 -32.80 18.94 10.16
N ASN A 572 -33.43 20.03 9.70
CA ASN A 572 -33.05 21.41 10.07
C ASN A 572 -33.89 22.02 11.20
N ASN A 573 -35.05 21.46 11.51
CA ASN A 573 -35.99 22.00 12.48
C ASN A 573 -36.04 21.20 13.80
N MET A 574 -35.28 20.11 13.89
CA MET A 574 -35.16 19.30 15.10
C MET A 574 -33.82 18.54 15.12
N PRO A 575 -33.37 18.04 16.28
CA PRO A 575 -32.26 17.09 16.35
C PRO A 575 -32.73 15.73 15.86
N GLY A 576 -32.45 15.39 14.60
CA GLY A 576 -32.64 14.04 14.08
C GLY A 576 -31.31 13.30 14.08
N ALA A 577 -31.32 11.96 14.22
CA ALA A 577 -30.08 11.22 14.23
C ALA A 577 -29.43 11.20 12.85
N ILE A 578 -28.14 11.50 12.82
CA ILE A 578 -27.21 11.05 11.79
C ILE A 578 -26.89 9.59 12.12
N THR A 579 -27.13 8.70 11.17
CA THR A 579 -27.08 7.25 11.38
C THR A 579 -26.03 6.57 10.50
N TRP A 580 -25.44 5.50 11.02
CA TRP A 580 -24.48 4.67 10.30
C TRP A 580 -24.52 3.21 10.76
N ASP A 581 -24.02 2.33 9.89
CA ASP A 581 -23.81 0.93 10.20
C ASP A 581 -22.49 0.78 10.99
N VAL A 582 -22.59 0.40 12.27
CA VAL A 582 -21.44 0.20 13.17
C VAL A 582 -20.66 -1.07 12.81
N VAL A 583 -21.35 -2.12 12.39
CA VAL A 583 -20.78 -3.41 11.94
C VAL A 583 -19.69 -3.96 12.86
N ASP A 584 -19.97 -3.98 14.16
CA ASP A 584 -19.08 -4.43 15.25
C ASP A 584 -17.71 -3.72 15.29
N THR A 585 -17.53 -2.57 14.63
CA THR A 585 -16.24 -1.84 14.67
C THR A 585 -15.91 -1.26 16.04
N ASN A 586 -16.87 -1.23 16.96
CA ASN A 586 -16.68 -0.87 18.36
C ASN A 586 -16.20 -2.04 19.23
N ASN A 587 -16.02 -3.24 18.67
CA ASN A 587 -15.46 -4.39 19.37
C ASN A 587 -13.94 -4.24 19.60
N SER A 588 -13.35 -5.20 20.31
CA SER A 588 -11.92 -5.21 20.64
C SER A 588 -10.98 -5.37 19.44
N SER A 589 -11.44 -5.96 18.33
CA SER A 589 -10.61 -6.24 17.16
C SER A 589 -10.33 -4.97 16.34
N TYR A 590 -11.36 -4.14 16.12
CA TYR A 590 -11.22 -2.85 15.43
C TYR A 590 -10.88 -1.70 16.40
N ASN A 591 -11.31 -1.83 17.66
CA ASN A 591 -11.08 -0.91 18.78
C ASN A 591 -11.51 0.53 18.51
N VAL A 592 -12.64 0.75 17.82
CA VAL A 592 -13.17 2.09 17.52
C VAL A 592 -14.33 2.42 18.46
N GLN A 593 -13.99 2.92 19.66
CA GLN A 593 -14.99 3.30 20.66
C GLN A 593 -15.72 4.60 20.32
N ASN A 594 -15.07 5.51 19.58
CA ASN A 594 -15.64 6.79 19.19
C ASN A 594 -15.37 7.09 17.71
N VAL A 595 -16.23 7.93 17.14
CA VAL A 595 -16.13 8.46 15.79
C VAL A 595 -16.19 9.99 15.80
N LYS A 596 -15.57 10.61 14.79
CA LYS A 596 -15.70 12.02 14.47
C LYS A 596 -16.72 12.19 13.35
N ILE A 597 -17.62 13.18 13.47
CA ILE A 597 -18.62 13.48 12.45
C ILE A 597 -18.42 14.91 11.94
N ASP A 598 -18.30 15.05 10.62
CA ASP A 598 -18.27 16.33 9.92
C ASP A 598 -19.11 16.30 8.64
N TYR A 599 -19.52 17.45 8.14
CA TYR A 599 -20.26 17.56 6.89
C TYR A 599 -19.69 18.62 5.94
N THR A 600 -20.05 18.51 4.67
CA THR A 600 -19.70 19.47 3.62
C THR A 600 -20.91 19.76 2.73
N THR A 601 -20.99 20.99 2.24
CA THR A 601 -21.95 21.47 1.23
C THR A 601 -21.28 21.80 -0.10
N ASP A 602 -19.95 21.72 -0.18
CA ASP A 602 -19.13 22.16 -1.31
C ASP A 602 -18.25 21.03 -1.88
N ASN A 603 -18.76 19.80 -1.79
CA ASN A 603 -18.07 18.58 -2.24
C ASN A 603 -16.69 18.38 -1.61
N GLY A 604 -16.55 18.70 -0.32
CA GLY A 604 -15.35 18.42 0.47
C GLY A 604 -14.24 19.44 0.31
N THR A 605 -14.52 20.59 -0.30
CA THR A 605 -13.59 21.74 -0.34
C THR A 605 -13.41 22.31 1.07
N SER A 606 -14.49 22.38 1.84
CA SER A 606 -14.48 22.69 3.26
C SER A 606 -15.36 21.70 4.05
N TRP A 607 -15.03 21.51 5.33
CA TRP A 607 -15.72 20.60 6.23
C TRP A 607 -16.08 21.32 7.53
N VAL A 608 -17.34 21.20 7.94
CA VAL A 608 -17.85 21.71 9.21
C VAL A 608 -17.95 20.54 10.20
N VAL A 609 -17.22 20.63 11.32
CA VAL A 609 -17.27 19.61 12.37
C VAL A 609 -18.59 19.68 13.12
N ILE A 610 -19.30 18.56 13.18
CA ILE A 610 -20.53 18.40 13.98
C ILE A 610 -20.14 18.03 15.40
N THR A 611 -19.39 16.94 15.53
CA THR A 611 -18.82 16.50 16.80
C THR A 611 -17.40 15.98 16.57
N PRO A 612 -16.42 16.43 17.36
CA PRO A 612 -15.05 15.93 17.27
C PRO A 612 -14.92 14.49 17.79
N SER A 613 -15.86 14.02 18.63
CA SER A 613 -15.88 12.67 19.20
C SER A 613 -17.26 12.35 19.75
N THR A 614 -17.86 11.25 19.32
CA THR A 614 -19.08 10.66 19.88
C THR A 614 -18.97 9.13 19.88
N PRO A 615 -19.67 8.39 20.76
CA PRO A 615 -19.63 6.93 20.75
C PRO A 615 -19.93 6.32 19.38
N ASN A 616 -19.26 5.21 19.07
CA ASN A 616 -19.53 4.43 17.87
C ASN A 616 -20.72 3.47 18.09
N ASP A 617 -21.91 4.05 18.24
CA ASP A 617 -23.16 3.34 18.57
C ASP A 617 -24.24 3.44 17.47
N GLY A 618 -23.90 4.08 16.34
CA GLY A 618 -24.72 4.10 15.13
C GLY A 618 -25.66 5.30 14.99
N ALA A 619 -25.74 6.20 15.99
CA ALA A 619 -26.64 7.34 15.94
C ALA A 619 -26.13 8.57 16.72
N GLU A 620 -26.03 9.73 16.05
CA GLU A 620 -25.72 11.01 16.70
C GLU A 620 -26.81 12.05 16.40
N PRO A 621 -27.55 12.56 17.39
CA PRO A 621 -28.59 13.57 17.17
C PRO A 621 -27.99 14.93 16.81
N PHE A 622 -28.38 15.50 15.67
CA PHE A 622 -27.94 16.84 15.26
C PHE A 622 -29.02 17.60 14.49
N SER A 623 -29.00 18.93 14.58
CA SER A 623 -29.90 19.83 13.86
C SER A 623 -29.14 20.67 12.85
N PHE A 624 -29.47 20.51 11.56
CA PHE A 624 -28.92 21.29 10.45
C PHE A 624 -29.61 22.65 10.28
N SER A 625 -29.93 23.32 11.39
CA SER A 625 -30.72 24.56 11.43
C SER A 625 -30.15 25.73 10.61
N SER A 626 -28.84 25.71 10.33
CA SER A 626 -28.18 26.68 9.46
C SER A 626 -28.42 26.44 7.97
N LEU A 627 -29.02 25.31 7.58
CA LEU A 627 -29.20 24.91 6.19
C LEU A 627 -30.69 24.93 5.78
N ALA A 628 -30.96 25.39 4.56
CA ALA A 628 -32.29 25.38 4.00
C ALA A 628 -32.75 23.95 3.63
N THR A 629 -34.06 23.72 3.69
CA THR A 629 -34.68 22.49 3.17
C THR A 629 -34.33 22.27 1.69
N ASN A 630 -34.16 21.01 1.29
CA ASN A 630 -33.67 20.54 -0.01
C ASN A 630 -32.19 20.82 -0.31
N SER A 631 -31.43 21.34 0.66
CA SER A 631 -29.97 21.41 0.52
C SER A 631 -29.38 19.99 0.52
N ASN A 632 -28.43 19.73 -0.38
CA ASN A 632 -27.65 18.50 -0.38
C ASN A 632 -26.44 18.66 0.54
N VAL A 633 -26.24 17.71 1.44
CA VAL A 633 -25.06 17.63 2.31
C VAL A 633 -24.39 16.29 2.12
N LYS A 634 -23.06 16.25 2.32
CA LYS A 634 -22.33 15.00 2.46
C LYS A 634 -21.81 14.92 3.88
N ILE A 635 -22.09 13.82 4.54
CA ILE A 635 -21.70 13.58 5.93
C ILE A 635 -20.57 12.56 5.91
N ARG A 636 -19.49 12.86 6.63
CA ARG A 636 -18.38 11.95 6.84
C ARG A 636 -18.33 11.53 8.30
N ILE A 637 -18.19 10.23 8.49
CA ILE A 637 -17.98 9.61 9.80
C ILE A 637 -16.60 8.96 9.76
N SER A 638 -15.68 9.47 10.56
CA SER A 638 -14.29 9.01 10.61
C SER A 638 -14.05 8.27 11.91
N ALA A 639 -13.45 7.08 11.84
CA ALA A 639 -13.02 6.37 13.04
C ALA A 639 -11.98 7.19 13.80
N ILE A 640 -12.07 7.21 15.13
CA ILE A 640 -10.99 7.71 16.00
C ILE A 640 -10.09 6.53 16.36
N ASP A 641 -8.78 6.77 16.41
CA ASP A 641 -7.73 5.76 16.63
C ASP A 641 -7.65 4.64 15.57
N ASN A 642 -8.34 4.79 14.43
CA ASN A 642 -8.27 3.90 13.27
C ASN A 642 -8.29 4.73 11.97
N VAL A 643 -8.15 4.08 10.82
CA VAL A 643 -7.91 4.72 9.52
C VAL A 643 -9.12 4.73 8.58
N PHE A 644 -10.17 3.97 8.90
CA PHE A 644 -11.35 3.86 8.04
C PHE A 644 -12.36 5.00 8.27
N TYR A 645 -13.14 5.31 7.25
CA TYR A 645 -14.20 6.31 7.30
C TYR A 645 -15.29 5.99 6.27
N ALA A 646 -16.47 6.59 6.44
CA ALA A 646 -17.55 6.53 5.48
C ALA A 646 -18.04 7.93 5.11
N ILE A 647 -18.46 8.11 3.87
CA ILE A 647 -19.17 9.31 3.40
C ILE A 647 -20.52 8.87 2.82
N GLY A 648 -21.59 9.55 3.22
CA GLY A 648 -22.92 9.38 2.64
C GLY A 648 -23.54 10.71 2.24
N LYS A 649 -24.38 10.69 1.20
CA LYS A 649 -25.18 11.85 0.78
C LYS A 649 -26.50 11.89 1.56
N ALA A 650 -26.87 13.07 2.05
CA ALA A 650 -28.16 13.31 2.68
C ALA A 650 -28.83 14.58 2.15
N THR A 651 -30.16 14.59 2.13
CA THR A 651 -30.96 15.78 1.85
C THR A 651 -31.44 16.40 3.15
N VAL A 652 -31.29 17.71 3.30
CA VAL A 652 -31.84 18.47 4.43
C VAL A 652 -33.36 18.59 4.27
N ALA A 653 -34.11 18.12 5.26
CA ALA A 653 -35.56 18.20 5.31
C ALA A 653 -36.02 18.95 6.57
N ALA A 654 -37.28 19.41 6.55
CA ALA A 654 -37.99 19.79 7.77
C ALA A 654 -38.93 18.64 8.13
N SER A 655 -38.86 18.13 9.37
CA SER A 655 -39.80 17.11 9.83
C SER A 655 -41.19 17.73 9.96
N SER A 656 -42.20 17.14 9.29
CA SER A 656 -43.59 17.62 9.30
C SER A 656 -44.46 16.97 10.39
N GLY A 657 -43.99 15.89 11.02
CA GLY A 657 -44.76 15.09 11.97
C GLY A 657 -44.41 15.38 13.43
N THR A 658 -45.40 15.79 14.22
CA THR A 658 -45.30 15.78 15.69
C THR A 658 -45.45 14.36 16.22
N CYS A 659 -44.86 14.06 17.39
CA CYS A 659 -45.03 12.76 18.04
C CYS A 659 -46.52 12.37 18.16
N SER A 660 -46.86 11.14 17.78
CA SER A 660 -48.21 10.57 17.81
C SER A 660 -48.14 9.09 18.26
N PRO A 661 -49.18 8.55 18.93
CA PRO A 661 -49.24 7.13 19.28
C PRO A 661 -49.44 6.20 18.08
N ALA A 662 -49.59 6.74 16.86
CA ALA A 662 -49.58 5.95 15.63
C ALA A 662 -48.26 5.17 15.51
N ALA A 663 -48.34 3.95 14.98
CA ALA A 663 -47.16 3.11 14.82
C ALA A 663 -46.18 3.71 13.79
N PRO A 664 -44.86 3.73 14.08
CA PRO A 664 -43.83 4.05 13.10
C PRO A 664 -43.95 3.22 11.82
N THR A 665 -43.72 3.84 10.67
CA THR A 665 -43.64 3.17 9.36
C THR A 665 -42.21 3.25 8.81
N GLY A 666 -41.88 2.40 7.83
CA GLY A 666 -40.55 2.43 7.21
C GLY A 666 -39.41 1.99 8.13
N VAL A 667 -39.67 1.08 9.07
CA VAL A 667 -38.63 0.46 9.90
C VAL A 667 -37.74 -0.40 9.01
N THR A 668 -36.45 -0.10 8.99
CA THR A 668 -35.43 -0.80 8.19
C THR A 668 -34.37 -1.40 9.09
N VAL A 669 -33.77 -2.50 8.66
CA VAL A 669 -32.64 -3.16 9.32
C VAL A 669 -31.47 -3.21 8.34
N SER A 670 -30.28 -2.81 8.80
CA SER A 670 -29.03 -2.75 8.03
C SER A 670 -27.84 -3.18 8.89
N GLY A 671 -26.63 -3.17 8.34
CA GLY A 671 -25.40 -3.47 9.08
C GLY A 671 -25.43 -4.82 9.81
N ILE A 672 -26.15 -5.81 9.27
CA ILE A 672 -26.35 -7.10 9.93
C ILE A 672 -25.03 -7.88 9.95
N THR A 673 -24.57 -8.23 11.15
CA THR A 673 -23.41 -9.10 11.36
C THR A 673 -23.85 -10.46 11.92
N ARG A 674 -22.90 -11.26 12.41
CA ARG A 674 -23.20 -12.49 13.15
C ARG A 674 -23.88 -12.21 14.49
N PHE A 675 -23.60 -11.05 15.11
CA PHE A 675 -23.96 -10.77 16.50
C PHE A 675 -24.64 -9.42 16.69
N SER A 676 -24.85 -8.64 15.63
CA SER A 676 -25.47 -7.32 15.72
C SER A 676 -26.26 -6.93 14.47
N ALA A 677 -27.08 -5.89 14.60
CA ALA A 677 -27.81 -5.27 13.51
C ALA A 677 -28.20 -3.82 13.86
N SER A 678 -28.22 -2.93 12.87
CA SER A 678 -28.70 -1.56 13.00
C SER A 678 -30.16 -1.46 12.59
N VAL A 679 -30.99 -0.80 13.39
CA VAL A 679 -32.40 -0.55 13.11
C VAL A 679 -32.62 0.95 12.97
N SER A 680 -33.36 1.39 11.94
CA SER A 680 -33.67 2.81 11.75
C SER A 680 -35.07 3.04 11.18
N TRP A 681 -35.63 4.21 11.47
CA TRP A 681 -36.96 4.64 11.03
C TRP A 681 -37.03 6.17 10.88
N PRO A 682 -38.06 6.73 10.22
CA PRO A 682 -38.24 8.17 10.13
C PRO A 682 -38.44 8.85 11.49
N ALA A 683 -37.78 10.00 11.70
CA ALA A 683 -37.86 10.77 12.94
C ALA A 683 -39.14 11.62 13.05
N LEU A 684 -39.67 11.76 14.26
CA LEU A 684 -40.79 12.65 14.59
C LEU A 684 -40.35 13.72 15.60
N GLN A 685 -40.92 14.92 15.51
CA GLN A 685 -40.60 16.00 16.45
C GLN A 685 -40.97 15.59 17.88
N THR A 686 -40.04 15.85 18.81
CA THR A 686 -40.19 15.60 20.26
C THR A 686 -40.57 14.16 20.63
N ALA A 687 -40.23 13.18 19.80
CA ALA A 687 -40.52 11.77 20.04
C ALA A 687 -39.34 11.06 20.73
N ALA A 688 -39.66 10.25 21.74
CA ALA A 688 -38.84 9.10 22.12
C ALA A 688 -39.45 7.84 21.50
N TYR A 689 -38.81 6.68 21.66
CA TYR A 689 -39.25 5.43 21.07
C TYR A 689 -39.08 4.26 22.04
N SER A 690 -39.87 3.22 21.83
CA SER A 690 -39.70 1.92 22.45
C SER A 690 -39.43 0.92 21.34
N LEU A 691 -38.23 0.35 21.30
CA LEU A 691 -37.86 -0.71 20.37
C LEU A 691 -38.02 -2.04 21.09
N GLN A 692 -38.57 -3.04 20.40
CA GLN A 692 -38.60 -4.40 20.92
C GLN A 692 -38.14 -5.41 19.86
N TYR A 693 -37.38 -6.41 20.28
CA TYR A 693 -36.89 -7.47 19.41
C TYR A 693 -36.89 -8.83 20.10
N ARG A 694 -37.01 -9.91 19.31
CA ARG A 694 -36.91 -11.29 19.76
C ARG A 694 -36.56 -12.24 18.62
N LYS A 695 -36.15 -13.46 18.95
CA LYS A 695 -36.03 -14.55 17.97
C LYS A 695 -37.42 -14.89 17.43
N VAL A 696 -37.54 -15.13 16.13
CA VAL A 696 -38.82 -15.54 15.54
C VAL A 696 -39.30 -16.83 16.22
N GLY A 697 -40.55 -16.82 16.68
CA GLY A 697 -41.16 -17.92 17.44
C GLY A 697 -40.95 -17.88 18.96
N ALA A 698 -40.09 -17.01 19.49
CA ALA A 698 -40.00 -16.78 20.93
C ALA A 698 -41.25 -16.04 21.44
N THR A 699 -41.64 -16.30 22.69
CA THR A 699 -42.81 -15.64 23.30
C THR A 699 -42.47 -14.31 23.98
N THR A 700 -41.23 -14.16 24.43
CA THR A 700 -40.77 -12.99 25.21
C THR A 700 -40.06 -11.98 24.32
N TRP A 701 -40.40 -10.69 24.48
CA TRP A 701 -39.73 -9.57 23.81
C TRP A 701 -38.67 -8.96 24.70
N THR A 702 -37.52 -8.59 24.12
CA THR A 702 -36.57 -7.68 24.75
C THR A 702 -36.98 -6.25 24.38
N ILE A 703 -37.26 -5.40 25.37
CA ILE A 703 -37.76 -4.04 25.17
C ILE A 703 -36.67 -3.04 25.58
N VAL A 704 -36.39 -2.07 24.71
CA VAL A 704 -35.34 -1.07 24.88
C VAL A 704 -35.92 0.33 24.66
N PRO A 705 -35.80 1.25 25.62
CA PRO A 705 -36.12 2.66 25.39
C PRO A 705 -35.04 3.31 24.52
N VAL A 706 -35.46 4.07 23.51
CA VAL A 706 -34.56 4.71 22.54
C VAL A 706 -34.93 6.20 22.41
N THR A 707 -33.94 7.08 22.43
CA THR A 707 -34.13 8.54 22.37
C THR A 707 -33.98 9.12 20.97
N THR A 708 -33.49 8.32 20.02
CA THR A 708 -33.25 8.68 18.62
C THR A 708 -34.01 7.74 17.69
N ASN A 709 -34.08 8.08 16.41
CA ASN A 709 -34.79 7.30 15.40
C ASN A 709 -33.98 6.11 14.83
N SER A 710 -33.01 5.61 15.61
CA SER A 710 -32.18 4.46 15.28
C SER A 710 -31.64 3.79 16.54
N TYR A 711 -31.32 2.50 16.44
CA TYR A 711 -30.72 1.74 17.53
C TYR A 711 -29.84 0.62 16.98
N TYR A 712 -28.67 0.43 17.58
CA TYR A 712 -27.73 -0.64 17.27
C TYR A 712 -27.90 -1.79 18.25
N ILE A 713 -28.41 -2.93 17.79
CA ILE A 713 -28.64 -4.12 18.59
C ILE A 713 -27.37 -4.97 18.60
N THR A 714 -26.88 -5.34 19.78
CA THR A 714 -25.70 -6.21 19.96
C THR A 714 -26.05 -7.49 20.72
N GLY A 715 -25.17 -8.49 20.68
CA GLY A 715 -25.34 -9.73 21.44
C GLY A 715 -26.42 -10.66 20.89
N LEU A 716 -26.65 -10.60 19.58
CA LEU A 716 -27.54 -11.51 18.87
C LEU A 716 -26.84 -12.87 18.65
N ASP A 717 -27.63 -13.92 18.52
CA ASP A 717 -27.12 -15.24 18.11
C ASP A 717 -26.84 -15.31 16.61
N GLU A 718 -25.81 -16.05 16.22
CA GLU A 718 -25.41 -16.33 14.84
C GLU A 718 -26.50 -17.10 14.06
N ALA A 719 -26.58 -16.88 12.74
CA ALA A 719 -27.48 -17.59 11.82
C ALA A 719 -28.94 -17.70 12.29
N THR A 720 -29.41 -16.70 13.05
CA THR A 720 -30.70 -16.73 13.75
C THR A 720 -31.62 -15.66 13.21
N GLN A 721 -32.88 -16.03 12.97
CA GLN A 721 -33.90 -15.10 12.53
C GLN A 721 -34.52 -14.34 13.71
N TYR A 722 -34.54 -13.02 13.62
CA TYR A 722 -35.13 -12.10 14.58
C TYR A 722 -36.29 -11.31 13.94
N GLU A 723 -37.19 -10.85 14.79
CA GLU A 723 -38.18 -9.83 14.45
C GLU A 723 -38.01 -8.61 15.35
N VAL A 724 -38.16 -7.41 14.78
CA VAL A 724 -38.10 -6.13 15.48
C VAL A 724 -39.35 -5.30 15.22
N GLN A 725 -39.79 -4.58 16.25
CA GLN A 725 -40.88 -3.61 16.19
C GLN A 725 -40.48 -2.33 16.92
N VAL A 726 -41.04 -1.20 16.50
CA VAL A 726 -40.80 0.10 17.12
C VAL A 726 -42.14 0.76 17.43
N ALA A 727 -42.27 1.39 18.58
CA ALA A 727 -43.40 2.23 18.95
C ALA A 727 -42.92 3.65 19.25
N ASN A 728 -43.73 4.66 18.91
CA ASN A 728 -43.51 6.03 19.36
C ASN A 728 -43.81 6.14 20.87
N SER A 729 -42.95 6.84 21.61
CA SER A 729 -43.15 7.20 23.00
C SER A 729 -43.29 8.73 23.12
N CYS A 730 -44.52 9.20 23.26
CA CYS A 730 -44.84 10.62 23.33
C CYS A 730 -45.15 10.99 24.79
N ALA A 731 -44.35 11.88 25.39
CA ALA A 731 -44.47 12.23 26.81
C ALA A 731 -44.51 10.99 27.73
N SER A 732 -43.64 10.01 27.46
CA SER A 732 -43.53 8.73 28.18
C SER A 732 -44.71 7.76 28.00
N VAL A 733 -45.66 8.05 27.10
CA VAL A 733 -46.73 7.11 26.72
C VAL A 733 -46.33 6.36 25.46
N ILE A 734 -46.23 5.03 25.55
CA ILE A 734 -45.91 4.15 24.42
C ILE A 734 -47.18 3.91 23.60
N GLY A 735 -47.11 4.22 22.31
CA GLY A 735 -48.17 3.99 21.33
C GLY A 735 -48.18 2.56 20.78
N ASN A 736 -48.73 2.40 19.58
CA ASN A 736 -48.78 1.11 18.90
C ASN A 736 -47.40 0.75 18.33
N TYR A 737 -47.01 -0.52 18.45
CA TYR A 737 -45.84 -1.06 17.77
C TYR A 737 -46.09 -1.19 16.27
N SER A 738 -45.04 -0.99 15.48
CA SER A 738 -45.01 -1.23 14.04
C SER A 738 -45.29 -2.70 13.71
N THR A 739 -45.57 -2.98 12.44
CA THR A 739 -45.47 -4.36 11.92
C THR A 739 -44.06 -4.90 12.14
N SER A 740 -43.94 -6.21 12.38
CA SER A 740 -42.63 -6.87 12.53
C SER A 740 -41.81 -6.74 11.25
N THR A 741 -40.58 -6.27 11.39
CA THR A 741 -39.54 -6.38 10.36
C THR A 741 -38.62 -7.54 10.73
N ASN A 742 -38.51 -8.53 9.84
CA ASN A 742 -37.68 -9.71 10.07
C ASN A 742 -36.30 -9.53 9.48
N PHE A 743 -35.28 -10.04 10.16
CA PHE A 743 -33.91 -10.12 9.66
C PHE A 743 -33.22 -11.38 10.19
N THR A 744 -32.16 -11.82 9.51
CA THR A 744 -31.40 -13.01 9.90
C THR A 744 -29.94 -12.62 10.06
N THR A 745 -29.36 -12.88 11.23
CA THR A 745 -27.93 -12.67 11.46
C THR A 745 -27.10 -13.57 10.55
N LEU A 746 -25.89 -13.12 10.23
CA LEU A 746 -25.01 -13.88 9.34
C LEU A 746 -24.54 -15.19 10.00
N SER A 747 -24.25 -16.19 9.17
CA SER A 747 -23.55 -17.40 9.58
C SER A 747 -22.04 -17.21 9.49
N PHE A 748 -21.29 -17.94 10.30
CA PHE A 748 -19.86 -18.15 10.09
C PHE A 748 -19.63 -18.84 8.75
N THR A 749 -18.59 -18.44 8.04
CA THR A 749 -18.18 -19.03 6.77
C THR A 749 -16.67 -18.97 6.70
N SER A 750 -16.03 -20.11 6.52
CA SER A 750 -14.59 -20.19 6.25
C SER A 750 -14.32 -19.98 4.76
N CYS A 751 -13.10 -19.55 4.44
CA CYS A 751 -12.67 -19.42 3.05
C CYS A 751 -12.65 -20.79 2.35
N ALA A 752 -13.16 -20.83 1.11
CA ALA A 752 -13.16 -22.03 0.29
C ALA A 752 -11.81 -22.22 -0.43
N ILE A 753 -11.43 -23.48 -0.66
CA ILE A 753 -10.34 -23.89 -1.56
C ILE A 753 -10.94 -24.62 -2.76
N THR A 754 -10.38 -24.38 -3.96
CA THR A 754 -10.74 -25.11 -5.18
C THR A 754 -9.51 -25.71 -5.84
N GLY A 755 -9.61 -26.93 -6.40
CA GLY A 755 -8.67 -27.41 -7.43
C GLY A 755 -7.60 -28.43 -7.04
N THR A 756 -7.77 -29.21 -6.00
CA THR A 756 -6.81 -30.24 -5.55
C THR A 756 -6.97 -31.59 -6.29
N ASN A 757 -5.86 -32.32 -6.42
CA ASN A 757 -5.83 -33.70 -6.94
C ASN A 757 -4.97 -34.56 -6.01
N SER A 758 -5.60 -35.53 -5.36
CA SER A 758 -5.00 -36.41 -4.35
C SER A 758 -4.68 -37.81 -4.88
N ALA A 759 -4.59 -37.99 -6.21
CA ALA A 759 -4.42 -39.31 -6.82
C ALA A 759 -3.02 -39.91 -6.57
N ASP A 760 -1.99 -39.06 -6.58
CA ASP A 760 -0.58 -39.46 -6.51
C ASP A 760 0.01 -39.23 -5.10
N GLU A 761 -0.52 -38.29 -4.34
CA GLU A 761 -0.11 -37.95 -2.98
C GLU A 761 -1.31 -37.50 -2.14
N TYR A 762 -1.31 -37.87 -0.85
CA TYR A 762 -2.38 -37.49 0.07
C TYR A 762 -1.95 -37.55 1.55
N ILE A 763 -2.75 -36.95 2.42
CA ILE A 763 -2.61 -37.00 3.87
C ILE A 763 -3.25 -38.30 4.35
N SER A 764 -2.47 -39.19 4.98
CA SER A 764 -2.97 -40.48 5.47
C SER A 764 -3.30 -40.49 6.96
N ASN A 765 -2.69 -39.58 7.72
CA ASN A 765 -3.00 -39.40 9.13
C ASN A 765 -2.68 -37.99 9.61
N VAL A 766 -3.57 -37.42 10.42
CA VAL A 766 -3.31 -36.24 11.25
C VAL A 766 -3.52 -36.62 12.72
N THR A 767 -2.50 -36.41 13.53
CA THR A 767 -2.56 -36.60 14.98
C THR A 767 -2.20 -35.32 15.71
N VAL A 768 -3.12 -34.84 16.55
CA VAL A 768 -2.89 -33.69 17.45
C VAL A 768 -2.88 -34.17 18.89
N THR A 769 -1.84 -33.85 19.65
CA THR A 769 -1.74 -34.14 21.09
C THR A 769 -1.75 -32.84 21.86
N PRO A 770 -2.90 -32.45 22.44
CA PRO A 770 -2.97 -31.27 23.29
C PRO A 770 -2.13 -31.46 24.57
N SER A 771 -1.55 -30.37 25.05
CA SER A 771 -0.73 -30.38 26.27
C SER A 771 -1.56 -30.86 27.47
N GLY A 772 -1.15 -31.99 28.06
CA GLY A 772 -1.84 -32.60 29.20
C GLY A 772 -3.14 -33.32 28.88
N MET A 773 -3.45 -33.58 27.60
CA MET A 773 -4.64 -34.34 27.18
C MET A 773 -4.28 -35.50 26.24
N THR A 774 -5.26 -36.36 25.97
CA THR A 774 -5.12 -37.49 25.05
C THR A 774 -5.01 -37.02 23.60
N ALA A 775 -4.18 -37.70 22.82
CA ALA A 775 -4.06 -37.46 21.39
C ALA A 775 -5.37 -37.78 20.64
N VAL A 776 -5.71 -36.94 19.67
CA VAL A 776 -6.75 -37.19 18.67
C VAL A 776 -6.04 -37.53 17.37
N SER A 777 -6.25 -38.74 16.87
CA SER A 777 -5.63 -39.26 15.65
C SER A 777 -6.71 -39.60 14.64
N ASN A 778 -6.59 -39.09 13.42
CA ASN A 778 -7.48 -39.38 12.31
C ASN A 778 -6.71 -40.02 11.16
N ASN A 779 -7.09 -41.24 10.77
CA ASN A 779 -6.62 -41.84 9.52
C ASN A 779 -7.59 -41.49 8.40
N SER A 780 -7.05 -41.20 7.22
CA SER A 780 -7.80 -40.77 6.04
C SER A 780 -7.34 -41.50 4.78
N ILE A 781 -8.14 -41.36 3.73
CA ILE A 781 -7.86 -41.85 2.38
C ILE A 781 -7.84 -40.64 1.46
N GLY A 782 -7.06 -40.71 0.38
CA GLY A 782 -6.87 -39.56 -0.50
C GLY A 782 -8.17 -39.03 -1.09
N SER A 783 -8.45 -37.76 -0.82
CA SER A 783 -9.51 -36.96 -1.43
C SER A 783 -8.94 -35.59 -1.79
N PRO A 784 -9.43 -34.91 -2.85
CA PRO A 784 -9.10 -33.51 -3.07
C PRO A 784 -9.36 -32.62 -1.84
N TYR A 785 -10.49 -32.85 -1.17
CA TYR A 785 -10.90 -32.08 0.01
C TYR A 785 -11.77 -32.96 0.91
N THR A 786 -11.49 -32.94 2.22
CA THR A 786 -12.30 -33.64 3.22
C THR A 786 -12.65 -32.71 4.38
N ASP A 787 -13.94 -32.60 4.70
CA ASP A 787 -14.46 -31.79 5.80
C ASP A 787 -14.91 -32.68 6.96
N TYR A 788 -14.14 -32.69 8.04
CA TYR A 788 -14.47 -33.37 9.29
C TYR A 788 -15.13 -32.45 10.33
N THR A 789 -15.41 -31.18 10.04
CA THR A 789 -15.85 -30.18 11.03
C THR A 789 -17.17 -30.51 11.73
N THR A 790 -17.97 -31.41 11.15
CA THR A 790 -19.22 -31.91 11.73
C THR A 790 -19.09 -33.27 12.43
N ASP A 791 -17.93 -33.94 12.33
CA ASP A 791 -17.68 -35.24 12.96
C ASP A 791 -17.16 -35.06 14.39
N ALA A 792 -18.03 -35.34 15.37
CA ALA A 792 -17.70 -35.24 16.79
C ALA A 792 -16.57 -36.19 17.24
N THR A 793 -16.29 -37.27 16.51
CA THR A 793 -15.20 -38.20 16.84
C THR A 793 -13.82 -37.64 16.49
N LYS A 794 -13.77 -36.58 15.67
CA LYS A 794 -12.56 -35.89 15.24
C LYS A 794 -12.31 -34.59 16.00
N LEU A 795 -13.14 -34.29 17.00
CA LEU A 795 -13.05 -33.06 17.79
C LEU A 795 -11.75 -32.99 18.58
N ILE A 796 -10.88 -32.07 18.19
CA ILE A 796 -9.65 -31.74 18.90
C ILE A 796 -10.02 -30.77 20.02
N THR A 797 -9.63 -31.07 21.27
CA THR A 797 -9.83 -30.15 22.40
C THR A 797 -8.51 -29.53 22.81
N LEU A 798 -8.44 -28.21 22.78
CA LEU A 798 -7.28 -27.44 23.22
C LEU A 798 -7.63 -26.57 24.43
N THR A 799 -6.63 -26.15 25.18
CA THR A 799 -6.79 -25.19 26.27
C THR A 799 -6.13 -23.87 25.90
N LYS A 800 -6.85 -22.77 26.11
CA LYS A 800 -6.41 -21.40 25.85
C LYS A 800 -5.14 -21.08 26.62
N GLY A 801 -4.17 -20.44 25.95
CA GLY A 801 -2.90 -20.03 26.56
C GLY A 801 -1.88 -21.14 26.80
N THR A 802 -2.13 -22.38 26.36
CA THR A 802 -1.15 -23.47 26.54
C THR A 802 -0.04 -23.43 25.48
N ALA A 803 1.12 -23.94 25.86
CA ALA A 803 2.24 -24.24 24.97
C ALA A 803 2.56 -25.74 25.01
N GLY A 804 3.31 -26.21 24.01
CA GLY A 804 3.76 -27.60 23.95
C GLY A 804 2.72 -28.59 23.43
N ASN A 805 1.65 -28.12 22.79
CA ASN A 805 0.77 -28.98 22.00
C ASN A 805 1.57 -29.52 20.80
N THR A 806 1.34 -30.76 20.38
CA THR A 806 2.03 -31.34 19.22
C THR A 806 1.07 -31.68 18.10
N ILE A 807 1.56 -31.60 16.86
CA ILE A 807 0.89 -32.07 15.65
C ILE A 807 1.85 -32.98 14.88
N SER A 808 1.31 -34.06 14.30
CA SER A 808 2.01 -35.00 13.43
C SER A 808 1.14 -35.29 12.22
N ILE A 809 1.69 -35.13 11.01
CA ILE A 809 0.99 -35.29 9.73
C ILE A 809 1.75 -36.32 8.90
N THR A 810 1.08 -37.39 8.50
CA THR A 810 1.64 -38.49 7.72
C THR A 810 1.25 -38.34 6.25
N LYS A 811 2.24 -38.15 5.38
CA LYS A 811 2.11 -38.13 3.92
C LYS A 811 2.12 -39.56 3.37
N GLN A 812 1.40 -39.80 2.30
CA GLN A 812 1.31 -41.10 1.62
C GLN A 812 1.30 -40.93 0.11
N TRP A 813 2.02 -41.82 -0.58
CA TRP A 813 2.02 -41.95 -2.05
C TRP A 813 1.58 -43.36 -2.42
N PRO A 814 0.57 -43.54 -3.30
CA PRO A 814 0.20 -44.86 -3.79
C PRO A 814 1.27 -45.52 -4.67
N ALA A 815 2.08 -44.72 -5.37
CA ALA A 815 3.11 -45.18 -6.31
C ALA A 815 4.48 -44.52 -6.05
N ASP A 816 4.90 -43.58 -6.90
CA ASP A 816 6.18 -42.88 -6.79
C ASP A 816 6.15 -41.81 -5.68
N GLN A 817 7.30 -41.57 -5.05
CA GLN A 817 7.42 -40.55 -4.00
C GLN A 817 7.84 -39.21 -4.58
N TYR A 818 7.16 -38.15 -4.12
CA TYR A 818 7.40 -36.77 -4.54
C TYR A 818 7.73 -35.88 -3.34
N ASP A 819 8.42 -34.77 -3.59
CA ASP A 819 8.73 -33.80 -2.56
C ASP A 819 7.48 -32.96 -2.26
N ASP A 820 6.75 -33.29 -1.20
CA ASP A 820 5.51 -32.58 -0.84
C ASP A 820 5.72 -31.64 0.35
N GLY A 821 5.17 -30.43 0.28
CA GLY A 821 5.12 -29.50 1.39
C GLY A 821 3.79 -29.59 2.14
N VAL A 822 3.80 -29.27 3.43
CA VAL A 822 2.61 -29.31 4.30
C VAL A 822 2.57 -28.07 5.16
N THR A 823 1.39 -27.47 5.30
CA THR A 823 1.15 -26.40 6.28
C THR A 823 -0.19 -26.65 6.97
N ALA A 824 -0.23 -26.38 8.28
CA ALA A 824 -1.42 -26.50 9.10
C ALA A 824 -1.71 -25.21 9.85
N TRP A 825 -2.98 -24.85 9.94
CA TRP A 825 -3.48 -23.64 10.61
C TRP A 825 -4.61 -23.98 11.59
N ILE A 826 -4.82 -23.14 12.61
CA ILE A 826 -6.05 -23.10 13.41
C ILE A 826 -6.60 -21.67 13.39
N ASP A 827 -7.84 -21.50 12.94
CA ASP A 827 -8.58 -20.23 12.94
C ASP A 827 -8.92 -19.82 14.38
N PHE A 828 -7.92 -19.37 15.14
CA PHE A 828 -8.02 -19.13 16.58
C PHE A 828 -9.01 -18.00 16.91
N ASN A 829 -9.22 -17.06 15.99
CA ASN A 829 -10.09 -15.90 16.18
C ASN A 829 -11.52 -16.10 15.59
N ARG A 830 -11.74 -17.22 14.86
CA ARG A 830 -13.00 -17.57 14.18
C ARG A 830 -13.42 -16.52 13.16
N ASP A 831 -12.45 -16.00 12.40
CA ASP A 831 -12.66 -15.08 11.30
C ASP A 831 -12.79 -15.80 9.95
N GLY A 832 -12.53 -17.11 9.88
CA GLY A 832 -12.70 -17.90 8.66
C GLY A 832 -11.60 -17.68 7.62
N ILE A 833 -10.56 -16.92 7.95
CA ILE A 833 -9.29 -16.83 7.24
C ILE A 833 -8.27 -17.68 8.01
N PHE A 834 -7.29 -18.23 7.31
CA PHE A 834 -6.15 -18.93 7.91
C PHE A 834 -4.89 -18.09 7.72
N SER A 835 -4.68 -17.12 8.61
CA SER A 835 -3.60 -16.13 8.54
C SER A 835 -2.23 -16.68 8.97
N ASP A 836 -1.15 -15.93 8.72
CA ASP A 836 0.21 -16.33 9.15
C ASP A 836 0.33 -16.47 10.68
N SER A 837 -0.41 -15.68 11.45
CA SER A 837 -0.48 -15.77 12.91
C SER A 837 -1.15 -17.05 13.42
N GLU A 838 -1.81 -17.79 12.53
CA GLU A 838 -2.60 -18.99 12.83
C GLU A 838 -1.91 -20.27 12.36
N ILE A 839 -0.75 -20.16 11.73
CA ILE A 839 0.09 -21.30 11.35
C ILE A 839 0.55 -22.03 12.61
N ILE A 840 0.21 -23.31 12.71
CA ILE A 840 0.66 -24.20 13.78
C ILE A 840 1.77 -25.16 13.34
N HIS A 841 1.94 -25.39 12.03
CA HIS A 841 3.02 -26.21 11.49
C HIS A 841 3.30 -25.90 10.02
N THR A 842 4.56 -26.02 9.62
CA THR A 842 5.02 -25.96 8.22
C THR A 842 6.12 -26.98 7.97
N SER A 843 6.13 -27.59 6.78
CA SER A 843 7.24 -28.37 6.26
C SER A 843 7.58 -27.98 4.82
N SER A 844 8.86 -27.78 4.53
CA SER A 844 9.33 -27.63 3.15
C SER A 844 9.11 -28.92 2.33
N PRO A 845 9.01 -28.83 0.99
CA PRO A 845 8.87 -29.98 0.11
C PRO A 845 9.91 -31.06 0.40
N SER A 846 9.44 -32.27 0.72
CA SER A 846 10.29 -33.44 1.00
C SER A 846 9.48 -34.73 1.11
N ILE A 847 10.13 -35.87 0.87
CA ILE A 847 9.58 -37.21 1.13
C ILE A 847 9.49 -37.60 2.62
N VAL A 848 9.85 -36.70 3.56
CA VAL A 848 9.83 -37.01 5.00
C VAL A 848 8.39 -37.20 5.47
N THR A 849 8.11 -38.33 6.11
CA THR A 849 6.80 -38.66 6.70
C THR A 849 6.97 -39.53 7.96
N PRO A 850 6.29 -39.22 9.08
CA PRO A 850 5.45 -38.04 9.29
C PRO A 850 6.29 -36.76 9.50
N VAL A 851 5.71 -35.61 9.16
CA VAL A 851 6.20 -34.30 9.61
C VAL A 851 5.53 -33.93 10.92
N SER A 852 6.27 -33.37 11.87
CA SER A 852 5.74 -33.05 13.19
C SER A 852 6.31 -31.78 13.77
N GLY A 853 5.59 -31.16 14.71
CA GLY A 853 6.00 -29.94 15.38
C GLY A 853 5.22 -29.66 16.65
N THR A 854 5.61 -28.60 17.34
CA THR A 854 4.94 -28.08 18.54
C THR A 854 4.31 -26.72 18.26
N PHE A 855 3.17 -26.43 18.89
CA PHE A 855 2.50 -25.13 18.78
C PHE A 855 1.87 -24.67 20.10
N SER A 856 1.50 -23.40 20.14
CA SER A 856 0.81 -22.75 21.27
C SER A 856 -0.59 -22.28 20.88
N VAL A 857 -1.47 -22.17 21.88
CA VAL A 857 -2.80 -21.59 21.72
C VAL A 857 -2.78 -20.13 22.22
N PRO A 858 -3.16 -19.14 21.40
CA PRO A 858 -3.20 -17.73 21.82
C PRO A 858 -4.07 -17.48 23.05
N ALA A 859 -3.69 -16.49 23.87
CA ALA A 859 -4.41 -16.10 25.07
C ALA A 859 -5.71 -15.33 24.79
N ASP A 860 -5.97 -14.97 23.54
CA ASP A 860 -7.16 -14.31 23.03
C ASP A 860 -8.02 -15.22 22.14
N ALA A 861 -7.66 -16.51 22.01
CA ALA A 861 -8.39 -17.48 21.20
C ALA A 861 -9.89 -17.58 21.58
N TYR A 862 -10.74 -17.81 20.57
CA TYR A 862 -12.19 -17.92 20.65
C TYR A 862 -12.64 -19.19 21.39
N THR A 863 -13.50 -19.05 22.41
CA THR A 863 -13.93 -20.17 23.28
C THR A 863 -15.44 -20.44 23.29
N ALA A 864 -16.25 -19.60 22.65
CA ALA A 864 -17.71 -19.73 22.68
C ALA A 864 -18.27 -20.84 21.75
N GLY A 865 -17.42 -21.48 20.95
CA GLY A 865 -17.79 -22.56 20.03
C GLY A 865 -16.57 -23.22 19.40
N ASN A 866 -16.80 -24.05 18.39
CA ASN A 866 -15.71 -24.70 17.66
C ASN A 866 -15.10 -23.72 16.63
N VAL A 867 -13.78 -23.84 16.46
CA VAL A 867 -13.02 -23.25 15.36
C VAL A 867 -12.56 -24.36 14.40
N ILE A 868 -11.96 -23.98 13.27
CA ILE A 868 -11.49 -24.94 12.25
C ILE A 868 -9.96 -25.02 12.31
N MET A 869 -9.43 -26.25 12.28
CA MET A 869 -8.04 -26.52 11.90
C MET A 869 -8.00 -26.99 10.46
N ARG A 870 -7.15 -26.41 9.63
CA ARG A 870 -6.97 -26.78 8.23
C ARG A 870 -5.56 -27.31 8.00
N VAL A 871 -5.44 -28.45 7.33
CA VAL A 871 -4.16 -29.04 6.91
C VAL A 871 -4.13 -29.12 5.40
N VAL A 872 -3.08 -28.57 4.78
CA VAL A 872 -2.90 -28.55 3.32
C VAL A 872 -1.60 -29.25 2.97
N LEU A 873 -1.65 -30.19 2.04
CA LEU A 873 -0.51 -30.85 1.41
C LEU A 873 -0.44 -30.40 -0.07
N ALA A 874 0.76 -30.10 -0.57
CA ALA A 874 0.96 -29.71 -1.97
C ALA A 874 2.27 -30.25 -2.57
N TYR A 875 2.19 -30.66 -3.84
CA TYR A 875 3.33 -31.14 -4.64
C TYR A 875 4.38 -30.04 -4.91
N GLU A 876 5.65 -30.35 -4.65
CA GLU A 876 6.84 -29.50 -4.85
C GLU A 876 6.77 -28.09 -4.25
N ASN A 877 5.78 -27.83 -3.40
CA ASN A 877 5.49 -26.51 -2.87
C ASN A 877 5.08 -26.57 -1.39
N GLN A 878 5.51 -25.59 -0.62
CA GLN A 878 5.00 -25.39 0.74
C GLN A 878 3.78 -24.47 0.67
N PRO A 879 2.58 -24.91 1.10
CA PRO A 879 1.41 -24.04 1.16
C PRO A 879 1.66 -22.83 2.06
N THR A 880 1.42 -21.63 1.55
CA THR A 880 1.59 -20.37 2.31
C THR A 880 0.27 -19.64 2.56
N ASN A 881 -0.84 -20.16 2.04
CA ASN A 881 -2.16 -19.56 2.17
C ASN A 881 -3.21 -20.66 2.36
N GLY A 882 -3.82 -20.74 3.53
CA GLY A 882 -4.87 -21.73 3.84
C GLY A 882 -6.18 -21.51 3.09
N CYS A 883 -6.28 -20.45 2.28
CA CYS A 883 -7.40 -20.16 1.37
C CYS A 883 -6.98 -20.21 -0.12
N GLY A 884 -5.76 -20.68 -0.42
CA GLY A 884 -5.21 -20.74 -1.76
C GLY A 884 -5.49 -22.06 -2.48
N SER A 885 -5.71 -22.00 -3.79
CA SER A 885 -5.87 -23.18 -4.66
C SER A 885 -4.51 -23.77 -5.07
N HIS A 886 -4.42 -25.10 -5.14
CA HIS A 886 -3.24 -25.84 -5.60
C HIS A 886 -3.68 -27.00 -6.49
N ALA A 887 -2.92 -27.29 -7.57
CA ALA A 887 -3.33 -28.27 -8.59
C ALA A 887 -3.22 -29.74 -8.15
N TYR A 888 -2.29 -30.06 -7.25
CA TYR A 888 -1.99 -31.41 -6.77
C TYR A 888 -1.79 -31.38 -5.25
N GLY A 889 -2.27 -32.41 -4.56
CA GLY A 889 -2.29 -32.55 -3.10
C GLY A 889 -3.71 -32.70 -2.53
N GLU A 890 -3.83 -32.49 -1.21
CA GLU A 890 -5.07 -32.68 -0.44
C GLU A 890 -5.24 -31.60 0.62
N VAL A 891 -6.51 -31.33 0.99
CA VAL A 891 -6.90 -30.49 2.11
C VAL A 891 -7.83 -31.23 3.06
N GLU A 892 -7.57 -31.11 4.36
CA GLU A 892 -8.43 -31.65 5.42
C GLU A 892 -8.77 -30.58 6.47
N ASP A 893 -10.06 -30.45 6.80
CA ASP A 893 -10.56 -29.56 7.84
C ASP A 893 -11.08 -30.34 9.05
N TYR A 894 -10.71 -29.90 10.26
CA TYR A 894 -11.02 -30.54 11.54
C TYR A 894 -11.69 -29.59 12.53
N PRO A 895 -12.64 -30.08 13.36
CA PRO A 895 -13.24 -29.26 14.40
C PRO A 895 -12.30 -29.17 15.61
N VAL A 896 -12.09 -27.95 16.11
CA VAL A 896 -11.31 -27.68 17.31
C VAL A 896 -12.16 -26.95 18.34
N LYS A 897 -12.24 -27.47 19.56
CA LYS A 897 -12.83 -26.78 20.72
C LYS A 897 -11.74 -26.22 21.61
N ILE A 898 -11.73 -24.90 21.79
CA ILE A 898 -10.80 -24.23 22.70
C ILE A 898 -11.51 -23.95 24.00
N GLN A 899 -10.96 -24.44 25.11
CA GLN A 899 -11.51 -24.29 26.44
C GLN A 899 -10.71 -23.26 27.22
N ASP A 900 -11.38 -22.49 28.09
CA ASP A 900 -10.69 -21.64 29.04
C ASP A 900 -9.82 -22.48 29.98
N GLN A 901 -8.67 -21.93 30.36
CA GLN A 901 -7.84 -22.52 31.39
C GLN A 901 -8.61 -22.55 32.71
N ALA A 902 -8.71 -23.72 33.34
CA ALA A 902 -9.25 -23.82 34.69
C ALA A 902 -8.29 -23.11 35.65
N LEU A 903 -8.62 -21.86 36.01
CA LEU A 903 -7.94 -21.16 37.10
C LEU A 903 -8.28 -21.89 38.41
N SER A 904 -7.36 -22.70 38.92
CA SER A 904 -7.43 -23.30 40.25
C SER A 904 -6.15 -22.95 41.00
N THR A 905 -6.27 -22.60 42.28
CA THR A 905 -5.12 -22.54 43.18
C THR A 905 -4.92 -23.93 43.79
N SER A 906 -3.86 -24.64 43.40
CA SER A 906 -3.44 -25.86 44.11
C SER A 906 -2.78 -25.45 45.42
N ASP A 907 -3.51 -25.56 46.53
CA ASP A 907 -2.89 -25.55 47.86
C ASP A 907 -2.58 -27.01 48.23
N VAL A 908 -1.29 -27.34 48.42
CA VAL A 908 -0.85 -28.65 48.90
C VAL A 908 -1.19 -28.76 50.39
N VAL A 909 -2.39 -29.20 50.72
CA VAL A 909 -2.77 -29.48 52.11
C VAL A 909 -2.48 -30.95 52.42
N LYS A 910 -1.41 -31.21 53.17
CA LYS A 910 -0.98 -32.54 53.61
C LYS A 910 -1.80 -33.10 54.81
N ASP A 911 -2.82 -32.37 55.26
CA ASP A 911 -3.55 -32.66 56.50
C ASP A 911 -5.07 -32.45 56.32
N ASN A 912 -5.86 -33.53 56.42
CA ASN A 912 -7.32 -33.50 56.25
C ASN A 912 -8.05 -32.81 57.42
N THR A 913 -7.33 -32.32 58.43
CA THR A 913 -7.88 -31.60 59.58
C THR A 913 -7.80 -30.08 59.47
N ALA A 914 -7.12 -29.53 58.46
CA ALA A 914 -6.99 -28.08 58.23
C ALA A 914 -8.26 -27.47 57.61
N VAL A 915 -8.45 -26.16 57.79
CA VAL A 915 -9.56 -25.39 57.20
C VAL A 915 -9.50 -25.48 55.67
N GLN A 916 -10.61 -25.83 55.02
CA GLN A 916 -10.71 -25.93 53.56
C GLN A 916 -11.82 -25.04 53.02
N ILE A 917 -11.69 -24.61 51.76
CA ILE A 917 -12.69 -23.78 51.09
C ILE A 917 -13.08 -24.35 49.72
N TYR A 918 -14.37 -24.34 49.40
CA TYR A 918 -14.89 -24.82 48.10
C TYR A 918 -16.29 -24.26 47.76
N PRO A 919 -16.68 -24.16 46.47
CA PRO A 919 -15.82 -24.35 45.31
C PRO A 919 -14.80 -23.21 45.21
N ASN A 920 -13.62 -23.50 44.68
CA ASN A 920 -12.59 -22.51 44.35
C ASN A 920 -12.12 -22.81 42.92
N PRO A 921 -12.52 -22.03 41.91
CA PRO A 921 -13.19 -20.72 41.99
C PRO A 921 -14.63 -20.75 42.53
N ALA A 922 -15.05 -19.67 43.18
CA ALA A 922 -16.39 -19.46 43.73
C ALA A 922 -17.20 -18.45 42.88
N TYR A 923 -18.50 -18.71 42.71
CA TYR A 923 -19.46 -17.78 42.09
C TYR A 923 -20.19 -16.97 43.15
N ASP A 924 -21.20 -17.55 43.81
CA ASP A 924 -22.03 -16.80 44.77
C ASP A 924 -21.73 -17.12 46.23
N VAL A 925 -21.27 -18.34 46.49
CA VAL A 925 -21.05 -18.86 47.85
C VAL A 925 -19.72 -19.60 47.91
N LEU A 926 -18.94 -19.30 48.94
CA LEU A 926 -17.75 -20.04 49.34
C LEU A 926 -18.08 -20.85 50.61
N ASN A 927 -18.01 -22.18 50.54
CA ASN A 927 -18.17 -23.05 51.71
C ASN A 927 -16.83 -23.21 52.42
N ILE A 928 -16.87 -23.33 53.75
CA ILE A 928 -15.70 -23.51 54.61
C ILE A 928 -15.91 -24.69 55.54
N THR A 929 -15.04 -25.69 55.49
CA THR A 929 -15.09 -26.88 56.36
C THR A 929 -13.97 -26.85 57.41
N ASN A 930 -14.09 -27.74 58.41
CA ASN A 930 -13.16 -27.88 59.55
C ASN A 930 -13.08 -26.62 60.44
N ILE A 931 -14.23 -25.98 60.69
CA ILE A 931 -14.37 -24.79 61.55
C ILE A 931 -15.43 -24.99 62.62
N SER A 932 -15.32 -24.28 63.75
CA SER A 932 -16.34 -24.23 64.79
C SER A 932 -17.47 -23.24 64.46
N SER A 933 -18.59 -23.34 65.19
CA SER A 933 -19.77 -22.48 64.99
C SER A 933 -19.56 -21.00 65.33
N LYS A 934 -18.38 -20.61 65.85
CA LYS A 934 -18.03 -19.23 66.20
C LYS A 934 -16.93 -18.63 65.31
N ALA A 935 -16.54 -19.31 64.22
CA ALA A 935 -15.48 -18.84 63.34
C ALA A 935 -15.85 -17.52 62.63
N GLN A 936 -14.85 -16.66 62.45
CA GLN A 936 -14.94 -15.37 61.77
C GLN A 936 -14.10 -15.41 60.49
N PHE A 937 -14.45 -14.58 59.52
CA PHE A 937 -13.66 -14.43 58.30
C PHE A 937 -13.33 -12.96 58.01
N SER A 938 -12.24 -12.76 57.27
CA SER A 938 -11.92 -11.50 56.58
C SER A 938 -11.33 -11.80 55.21
N ILE A 939 -11.83 -11.13 54.17
CA ILE A 939 -11.41 -11.27 52.79
C ILE A 939 -10.65 -10.01 52.40
N PHE A 940 -9.49 -10.20 51.79
CA PHE A 940 -8.61 -9.16 51.30
C PHE A 940 -8.44 -9.30 49.78
N ASN A 941 -8.41 -8.17 49.08
CA ASN A 941 -7.96 -8.15 47.68
C ASN A 941 -6.43 -8.30 47.60
N MET A 942 -5.89 -8.39 46.38
CA MET A 942 -4.44 -8.55 46.17
C MET A 942 -3.59 -7.33 46.58
N THR A 943 -4.20 -6.16 46.77
CA THR A 943 -3.51 -4.97 47.31
C THR A 943 -3.51 -4.92 48.84
N GLY A 944 -4.07 -5.93 49.52
CA GLY A 944 -4.09 -6.07 50.97
C GLY A 944 -5.22 -5.30 51.67
N GLN A 945 -6.15 -4.72 50.91
CA GLN A 945 -7.33 -4.04 51.46
C GLN A 945 -8.40 -5.06 51.86
N ALA A 946 -8.92 -4.94 53.09
CA ALA A 946 -10.06 -5.72 53.55
C ALA A 946 -11.34 -5.30 52.79
N VAL A 947 -11.95 -6.23 52.06
CA VAL A 947 -13.13 -6.00 51.22
C VAL A 947 -14.41 -6.60 51.80
N MET A 948 -14.30 -7.57 52.72
CA MET A 948 -15.44 -8.18 53.40
C MET A 948 -15.01 -8.86 54.69
N ASN A 949 -15.80 -8.80 55.76
CA ASN A 949 -15.56 -9.53 57.01
C ASN A 949 -16.88 -9.88 57.70
N GLY A 950 -16.83 -10.82 58.65
CA GLY A 950 -17.99 -11.18 59.47
C GLY A 950 -17.96 -12.60 60.01
N PRO A 951 -19.02 -13.02 60.73
CA PRO A 951 -19.14 -14.39 61.23
C PRO A 951 -19.44 -15.36 60.09
N ILE A 952 -18.89 -16.57 60.17
CA ILE A 952 -19.22 -17.65 59.24
C ILE A 952 -20.50 -18.34 59.73
N VAL A 953 -21.59 -18.18 58.99
CA VAL A 953 -22.89 -18.77 59.32
C VAL A 953 -23.13 -20.00 58.44
N ASN A 954 -23.50 -21.13 59.05
CA ASN A 954 -23.77 -22.40 58.34
C ASN A 954 -22.62 -22.85 57.42
N GLN A 955 -21.36 -22.60 57.82
CA GLN A 955 -20.16 -22.98 57.02
C GLN A 955 -20.13 -22.35 55.62
N LYS A 956 -20.82 -21.22 55.42
CA LYS A 956 -20.95 -20.54 54.11
C LYS A 956 -20.64 -19.06 54.23
N ILE A 957 -20.02 -18.52 53.18
CA ILE A 957 -19.79 -17.10 53.00
C ILE A 957 -20.38 -16.67 51.65
N PRO A 958 -21.33 -15.71 51.62
CA PRO A 958 -21.83 -15.13 50.38
C PRO A 958 -20.78 -14.19 49.78
N VAL A 959 -20.19 -14.58 48.66
CA VAL A 959 -19.13 -13.84 47.95
C VAL A 959 -19.64 -13.16 46.67
N SER A 960 -20.94 -13.24 46.37
CA SER A 960 -21.55 -12.66 45.17
C SER A 960 -21.33 -11.15 45.00
N LYS A 961 -21.11 -10.41 46.10
CA LYS A 961 -20.84 -8.97 46.10
C LYS A 961 -19.38 -8.60 45.79
N LEU A 962 -18.47 -9.57 45.72
CA LEU A 962 -17.08 -9.33 45.34
C LEU A 962 -16.96 -9.25 43.82
N SER A 963 -16.15 -8.30 43.33
CA SER A 963 -15.75 -8.24 41.92
C SER A 963 -14.97 -9.48 41.52
N THR A 964 -14.94 -9.82 40.23
CA THR A 964 -14.14 -10.95 39.73
C THR A 964 -12.65 -10.70 40.01
N GLY A 965 -11.93 -11.71 40.50
CA GLY A 965 -10.53 -11.54 40.90
C GLY A 965 -10.03 -12.58 41.91
N VAL A 966 -8.75 -12.46 42.26
CA VAL A 966 -8.08 -13.30 43.27
C VAL A 966 -8.16 -12.63 44.64
N TYR A 967 -8.52 -13.39 45.66
CA TYR A 967 -8.68 -12.92 47.02
C TYR A 967 -7.93 -13.82 48.01
N VAL A 968 -7.51 -13.23 49.13
CA VAL A 968 -7.01 -13.96 50.30
C VAL A 968 -8.10 -13.92 51.36
N ILE A 969 -8.55 -15.07 51.83
CA ILE A 969 -9.42 -15.19 52.99
C ILE A 969 -8.63 -15.60 54.22
N THR A 970 -8.84 -14.90 55.32
CA THR A 970 -8.37 -15.27 56.65
C THR A 970 -9.54 -15.77 57.46
N VAL A 971 -9.46 -16.98 57.99
CA VAL A 971 -10.46 -17.59 58.87
C VAL A 971 -9.87 -17.66 60.27
N GLU A 972 -10.51 -17.00 61.22
CA GLU A 972 -10.16 -17.04 62.63
C GLU A 972 -11.13 -17.95 63.39
N ASP A 973 -10.61 -19.02 63.99
CA ASP A 973 -11.40 -19.94 64.80
C ASP A 973 -10.62 -20.33 66.07
N LYS A 974 -11.22 -20.09 67.24
CA LYS A 974 -10.63 -20.36 68.57
C LYS A 974 -9.21 -19.79 68.77
N GLY A 975 -8.92 -18.63 68.16
CA GLY A 975 -7.61 -17.97 68.23
C GLY A 975 -6.58 -18.45 67.20
N ASN A 976 -6.92 -19.44 66.36
CA ASN A 976 -6.09 -19.85 65.23
C ASN A 976 -6.52 -19.13 63.95
N ILE A 977 -5.56 -18.58 63.20
CA ILE A 977 -5.81 -17.89 61.93
C ILE A 977 -5.30 -18.76 60.79
N SER A 978 -6.21 -19.20 59.92
CA SER A 978 -5.90 -19.87 58.65
C SER A 978 -5.98 -18.87 57.50
N ARG A 979 -5.01 -18.88 56.59
CA ARG A 979 -5.02 -18.02 55.39
C ARG A 979 -5.08 -18.89 54.15
N LEU A 980 -6.07 -18.66 53.30
CA LEU A 980 -6.32 -19.43 52.09
C LEU A 980 -6.57 -18.47 50.93
N LYS A 981 -6.25 -18.89 49.70
CA LYS A 981 -6.53 -18.11 48.50
C LYS A 981 -7.73 -18.68 47.77
N PHE A 982 -8.58 -17.80 47.25
CA PHE A 982 -9.65 -18.23 46.35
C PHE A 982 -9.88 -17.23 45.22
N ILE A 983 -10.49 -17.72 44.15
CA ILE A 983 -10.80 -16.94 42.96
C ILE A 983 -12.31 -16.71 42.93
N LYS A 984 -12.74 -15.45 42.81
CA LYS A 984 -14.14 -15.08 42.52
C LYS A 984 -14.29 -14.96 41.01
N LYS A 985 -15.23 -15.74 40.44
CA LYS A 985 -15.63 -15.66 39.03
C LYS A 985 -16.85 -14.81 38.81
#